data_AF-A0AAU6QWQ8-F1
#
_entry.id   AF-A0AAU6QWQ8-F1
#
_cell.length_a   1.000
_cell.length_b   1.000
_cell.length_c   1.000
_cell.angle_alpha   90.00
_cell.angle_beta   90.00
_cell.angle_gamma   90.00
#
_symmetry.space_group_name_H-M   'P 1'
#
loop_
_entity.id
_entity.type
_entity.pdbx_description
1 polymer ?
#
loop_
_entity_poly.entity_id
_entity_poly.type
_entity_poly.pdbx_seq_one_letter_code
_entity_poly.pdbx_strand_id
1 'polypeptide(L)'
;MAQSPLVTIDTPLGDDVLFLSMRATAELGRMFSYDLTLLSKRPDVDFRRILGKRVTVSLQVSKAKPRIFSGYVVGFRQTGMRGRLHVYEAAVRPWLWLLTRRSNCRIFQNKNVEDIVKAIFADPVYKSVEFGEIKWKANARKHPAREYCVQYRESDFNFVSRLLEDEGIYYWYQDRDGKESLILTDSLATHESVPGCESLPYGAVMSVAPGAEYISEWETHHEIETRNWLVTDYDFKHPSRPLQKKAVKSMPGFDAFGDLEHFDYPGGYVDPDYGESRAKARADELWTEPLLGGDAAINWHQVDARTNSMSVRIGSLLKLERHPRTDQNAQYLVTRTRYEIDLADYEAFEGSQPSRCECWFSAIDAKQPFAPARTTRKPFVQGPQTAAVVGPGGDEIYTDSYGRVKVQFFWDRQGKGDENSSCWMRVSQPWAGKGWGAVAIPRIGQEVIVDFLEGDPDRPIVTGRVYNAEQMPPYELPANMTQTGIKSRSSKGGSGANCNELRFEDKKGAEQVLLHAEKNQDIEVENDETHWVGHDRKKNVDHDETTLVKHDRTETVGNNEKIAIVVDRTETVGANESITIGSNRTKTVGASETATVTLQRTHTVGVNETITVGGAQEVTVGAFQAITVGAFQALTVGAYQAVTVGADQTVGIGGSQSTSVGSDQSLDVGGGQTVTVAADASEAISGAQSSTVSKGRTTSVGEDDSVSVGKNLVIDAGESVTIKTGSACISMKKDGTIEIHGKDITIKGSGTINAKASSDIVMKGSKILQN
;
A
#
# COMPACT_ATOMS: atom_id res chain seq x y z
N MET A 1 -44.19 45.28 -68.29
CA MET A 1 -43.27 44.96 -67.19
C MET A 1 -42.83 43.53 -67.38
N ALA A 2 -41.53 43.28 -67.56
CA ALA A 2 -41.03 41.92 -67.69
C ALA A 2 -41.35 41.15 -66.40
N GLN A 3 -42.08 40.05 -66.52
CA GLN A 3 -42.46 39.20 -65.40
C GLN A 3 -41.17 38.62 -64.80
N SER A 4 -40.91 38.87 -63.51
CA SER A 4 -39.73 38.31 -62.84
C SER A 4 -39.72 36.79 -63.00
N PRO A 5 -38.58 36.17 -63.35
CA PRO A 5 -38.50 34.73 -63.54
C PRO A 5 -38.82 34.00 -62.23
N LEU A 6 -39.55 32.88 -62.33
CA LEU A 6 -39.99 32.07 -61.18
C LEU A 6 -38.80 31.63 -60.29
N VAL A 7 -37.68 31.31 -60.93
CA VAL A 7 -36.42 30.93 -60.28
C VAL A 7 -35.27 31.72 -60.88
N THR A 8 -34.38 32.22 -60.03
CA THR A 8 -33.06 32.70 -60.44
C THR A 8 -31.96 31.89 -59.75
N ILE A 9 -30.80 31.80 -60.39
CA ILE A 9 -29.62 31.17 -59.81
C ILE A 9 -28.44 32.15 -59.86
N ASP A 10 -27.71 32.23 -58.75
CA ASP A 10 -26.44 32.94 -58.63
C ASP A 10 -25.32 31.93 -58.41
N THR A 11 -24.31 31.96 -59.29
CA THR A 11 -23.17 31.04 -59.26
C THR A 11 -21.88 31.76 -59.69
N PRO A 12 -20.70 31.25 -59.31
CA PRO A 12 -19.42 31.76 -59.81
C PRO A 12 -19.21 31.61 -61.33
N LEU A 13 -20.06 30.83 -62.00
CA LEU A 13 -20.06 30.71 -63.46
C LEU A 13 -20.81 31.87 -64.12
N GLY A 14 -21.60 32.64 -63.38
CA GLY A 14 -22.43 33.73 -63.90
C GLY A 14 -23.38 33.23 -64.99
N ASP A 15 -23.48 33.99 -66.08
CA ASP A 15 -24.36 33.69 -67.21
C ASP A 15 -23.91 32.49 -68.07
N ASP A 16 -22.78 31.85 -67.74
CA ASP A 16 -22.34 30.61 -68.40
C ASP A 16 -23.33 29.45 -68.14
N VAL A 17 -24.19 29.52 -67.11
CA VAL A 17 -25.16 28.48 -66.76
C VAL A 17 -26.57 29.04 -66.55
N LEU A 18 -27.57 28.23 -66.87
CA LEU A 18 -29.00 28.48 -66.68
C LEU A 18 -29.59 27.41 -65.77
N PHE A 19 -30.52 27.78 -64.90
CA PHE A 19 -31.23 26.84 -64.05
C PHE A 19 -32.31 26.09 -64.83
N LEU A 20 -32.36 24.77 -64.78
CA LEU A 20 -33.45 23.98 -65.38
C LEU A 20 -34.36 23.38 -64.30
N SER A 21 -33.79 22.64 -63.36
CA SER A 21 -34.56 22.00 -62.30
C SER A 21 -33.76 21.82 -61.02
N MET A 22 -34.47 21.57 -59.92
CA MET A 22 -33.89 21.26 -58.62
C MET A 22 -34.75 20.26 -57.88
N ARG A 23 -34.09 19.27 -57.27
CA ARG A 23 -34.66 18.49 -56.16
C ARG A 23 -34.01 18.97 -54.88
N ALA A 24 -34.80 19.44 -53.93
CA ALA A 24 -34.28 19.99 -52.68
C ALA A 24 -34.91 19.32 -51.46
N THR A 25 -34.12 18.59 -50.68
CA THR A 25 -34.56 17.91 -49.46
C THR A 25 -33.95 18.55 -48.22
N ALA A 26 -34.73 18.71 -47.16
CA ALA A 26 -34.25 19.14 -45.84
C ALA A 26 -35.04 18.46 -44.73
N GLU A 27 -34.37 18.09 -43.64
CA GLU A 27 -34.96 17.39 -42.48
C GLU A 27 -34.35 17.92 -41.16
N LEU A 28 -35.16 18.02 -40.10
CA LEU A 28 -34.72 18.57 -38.81
C LEU A 28 -33.62 17.70 -38.24
N GLY A 29 -32.52 18.32 -37.81
CA GLY A 29 -31.34 17.62 -37.31
C GLY A 29 -30.50 16.95 -38.39
N ARG A 30 -30.76 17.21 -39.68
CA ARG A 30 -30.01 16.65 -40.82
C ARG A 30 -29.51 17.74 -41.78
N MET A 31 -28.50 17.39 -42.56
CA MET A 31 -28.02 18.23 -43.64
C MET A 31 -29.03 18.28 -44.78
N PHE A 32 -29.30 19.46 -45.33
CA PHE A 32 -30.06 19.55 -46.56
C PHE A 32 -29.25 19.00 -47.75
N SER A 33 -29.96 18.66 -48.82
CA SER A 33 -29.38 18.20 -50.08
C SER A 33 -30.16 18.81 -51.23
N TYR A 34 -29.49 19.62 -52.05
CA TYR A 34 -30.07 20.16 -53.28
C TYR A 34 -29.30 19.60 -54.48
N ASP A 35 -30.01 18.97 -55.40
CA ASP A 35 -29.45 18.45 -56.63
C ASP A 35 -30.02 19.28 -57.78
N LEU A 36 -29.15 20.09 -58.39
CA LEU A 36 -29.49 21.05 -59.43
C LEU A 36 -29.20 20.45 -60.80
N THR A 37 -30.10 20.67 -61.76
CA THR A 37 -29.85 20.50 -63.19
C THR A 37 -29.67 21.87 -63.81
N LEU A 38 -28.52 22.10 -64.41
CA LEU A 38 -28.12 23.35 -65.06
C LEU A 38 -27.89 23.10 -66.56
N LEU A 39 -28.13 24.13 -67.37
CA LEU A 39 -27.89 24.12 -68.80
C LEU A 39 -26.81 25.13 -69.15
N SER A 40 -25.97 24.82 -70.13
CA SER A 40 -25.00 25.78 -70.67
C SER A 40 -24.91 25.67 -72.19
N LYS A 41 -24.59 26.78 -72.84
CA LYS A 41 -24.15 26.76 -74.25
C LYS A 41 -22.75 26.16 -74.40
N ARG A 42 -21.99 26.07 -73.32
CA ARG A 42 -20.60 25.63 -73.29
C ARG A 42 -20.50 24.13 -73.01
N PRO A 43 -19.81 23.35 -73.88
CA PRO A 43 -19.47 21.95 -73.59
C PRO A 43 -18.32 21.80 -72.59
N ASP A 44 -17.61 22.88 -72.29
CA ASP A 44 -16.29 22.90 -71.66
C ASP A 44 -16.25 23.72 -70.35
N VAL A 45 -17.36 23.78 -69.61
CA VAL A 45 -17.41 24.53 -68.34
C VAL A 45 -16.29 24.07 -67.41
N ASP A 46 -15.45 25.01 -66.93
CA ASP A 46 -14.34 24.68 -66.02
C ASP A 46 -14.86 24.40 -64.61
N PHE A 47 -14.84 23.12 -64.21
CA PHE A 47 -15.37 22.68 -62.91
C PHE A 47 -14.67 23.33 -61.72
N ARG A 48 -13.40 23.76 -61.88
CA ARG A 48 -12.62 24.42 -60.81
C ARG A 48 -13.22 25.77 -60.42
N ARG A 49 -13.99 26.40 -61.31
CA ARG A 49 -14.65 27.69 -61.03
C ARG A 49 -15.84 27.55 -60.09
N ILE A 50 -16.48 26.37 -60.03
CA ILE A 50 -17.72 26.16 -59.27
C ILE A 50 -17.58 25.16 -58.11
N LEU A 51 -16.73 24.14 -58.24
CA LEU A 51 -16.58 23.13 -57.20
C LEU A 51 -15.99 23.75 -55.92
N GLY A 52 -16.62 23.46 -54.77
CA GLY A 52 -16.27 24.02 -53.47
C GLY A 52 -16.67 25.49 -53.29
N LYS A 53 -17.43 26.07 -54.22
CA LYS A 53 -17.96 27.45 -54.11
C LYS A 53 -19.44 27.45 -53.75
N ARG A 54 -19.90 28.56 -53.17
CA ARG A 54 -21.33 28.76 -52.87
C ARG A 54 -22.12 29.03 -54.15
N VAL A 55 -23.33 28.48 -54.19
CA VAL A 55 -24.35 28.78 -55.20
C VAL A 55 -25.67 29.04 -54.49
N THR A 56 -26.50 29.88 -55.08
CA THR A 56 -27.78 30.30 -54.48
C THR A 56 -28.89 30.25 -55.51
N VAL A 57 -29.93 29.46 -55.24
CA VAL A 57 -31.17 29.41 -56.02
C VAL A 57 -32.24 30.22 -55.28
N SER A 58 -32.86 31.18 -55.96
CA SER A 58 -33.93 32.01 -55.40
C SER A 58 -35.26 31.68 -56.07
N LEU A 59 -36.20 31.12 -55.31
CA LEU A 59 -37.56 30.83 -55.75
C LEU A 59 -38.48 32.00 -55.39
N GLN A 60 -39.14 32.60 -56.38
CA GLN A 60 -40.09 33.68 -56.17
C GLN A 60 -41.36 33.14 -55.50
N VAL A 61 -41.81 33.79 -54.43
CA VAL A 61 -43.02 33.42 -53.68
C VAL A 61 -43.99 34.60 -53.65
N SER A 62 -45.28 34.35 -53.83
CA SER A 62 -46.27 35.41 -54.10
C SER A 62 -46.53 36.36 -52.92
N LYS A 63 -46.30 35.90 -51.68
CA LYS A 63 -46.69 36.61 -50.44
C LYS A 63 -45.52 36.89 -49.49
N ALA A 64 -44.28 36.63 -49.91
CA ALA A 64 -43.10 36.76 -49.05
C ALA A 64 -41.84 37.11 -49.86
N LYS A 65 -40.72 37.30 -49.16
CA LYS A 65 -39.42 37.42 -49.83
C LYS A 65 -39.07 36.11 -50.56
N PRO A 66 -38.29 36.17 -51.66
CA PRO A 66 -37.86 34.98 -52.37
C PRO A 66 -37.26 33.96 -51.41
N ARG A 67 -37.62 32.69 -51.59
CA ARG A 67 -37.05 31.60 -50.82
C ARG A 67 -35.67 31.28 -51.37
N ILE A 68 -34.70 31.29 -50.47
CA ILE A 68 -33.30 31.06 -50.79
C ILE A 68 -32.93 29.61 -50.51
N PHE A 69 -32.29 28.96 -51.47
CA PHE A 69 -31.61 27.68 -51.34
C PHE A 69 -30.13 27.91 -51.65
N SER A 70 -29.32 28.07 -50.61
CA SER A 70 -27.90 28.37 -50.73
C SER A 70 -27.06 27.23 -50.16
N GLY A 71 -25.91 26.95 -50.76
CA GLY A 71 -24.97 25.95 -50.23
C GLY A 71 -23.73 25.83 -51.10
N TYR A 72 -22.84 24.91 -50.74
CA TYR A 72 -21.60 24.63 -51.46
C TYR A 72 -21.81 23.54 -52.50
N VAL A 73 -21.26 23.73 -53.70
CA VAL A 73 -21.21 22.69 -54.72
C VAL A 73 -20.13 21.67 -54.33
N VAL A 74 -20.55 20.47 -53.94
CA VAL A 74 -19.66 19.38 -53.48
C VAL A 74 -19.43 18.32 -54.55
N GLY A 75 -20.23 18.35 -55.62
CA GLY A 75 -20.08 17.52 -56.81
C GLY A 75 -20.62 18.25 -58.02
N PHE A 76 -19.95 18.12 -59.16
CA PHE A 76 -20.36 18.73 -60.41
C PHE A 76 -20.03 17.78 -61.57
N ARG A 77 -21.00 17.50 -62.44
CA ARG A 77 -20.83 16.57 -63.57
C ARG A 77 -21.57 17.05 -64.81
N GLN A 78 -21.08 16.67 -65.98
CA GLN A 78 -21.77 16.87 -67.26
C GLN A 78 -22.44 15.54 -67.64
N THR A 79 -23.74 15.55 -67.94
CA THR A 79 -24.52 14.31 -68.13
C THR A 79 -25.05 14.11 -69.53
N GLY A 80 -25.08 15.16 -70.36
CA GLY A 80 -25.50 15.04 -71.75
C GLY A 80 -25.90 16.37 -72.38
N MET A 81 -26.91 16.32 -73.25
CA MET A 81 -27.47 17.49 -73.93
C MET A 81 -29.00 17.47 -73.83
N ARG A 82 -29.60 18.66 -73.82
CA ARG A 82 -31.04 18.88 -73.89
C ARG A 82 -31.30 20.01 -74.89
N GLY A 83 -31.91 19.67 -76.03
CA GLY A 83 -31.90 20.54 -77.20
C GLY A 83 -30.46 20.82 -77.66
N ARG A 84 -30.11 22.10 -77.84
CA ARG A 84 -28.74 22.53 -78.19
C ARG A 84 -27.83 22.82 -76.99
N LEU A 85 -28.35 22.70 -75.77
CA LEU A 85 -27.61 23.04 -74.55
C LEU A 85 -27.00 21.79 -73.91
N HIS A 86 -25.85 21.96 -73.28
CA HIS A 86 -25.19 20.94 -72.48
C HIS A 86 -25.76 20.90 -71.07
N VAL A 87 -26.03 19.70 -70.56
CA VAL A 87 -26.60 19.47 -69.23
C VAL A 87 -25.49 19.23 -68.23
N TYR A 88 -25.52 20.00 -67.14
CA TYR A 88 -24.66 19.84 -65.98
C TYR A 88 -25.51 19.59 -64.74
N GLU A 89 -24.98 18.82 -63.81
CA GLU A 89 -25.62 18.54 -62.53
C GLU A 89 -24.70 18.96 -61.40
N ALA A 90 -25.26 19.70 -60.44
CA ALA A 90 -24.56 20.17 -59.25
C ALA A 90 -25.20 19.58 -57.99
N ALA A 91 -24.39 18.86 -57.21
CA ALA A 91 -24.74 18.45 -55.85
C ALA A 91 -24.37 19.58 -54.90
N VAL A 92 -25.37 20.21 -54.28
CA VAL A 92 -25.23 21.35 -53.36
C VAL A 92 -25.57 20.90 -51.94
N ARG A 93 -24.69 21.18 -50.98
CA ARG A 93 -24.80 20.75 -49.58
C ARG A 93 -24.47 21.92 -48.63
N PRO A 94 -24.91 21.88 -47.36
CA PRO A 94 -24.55 22.90 -46.38
C PRO A 94 -23.05 22.88 -46.08
N TRP A 95 -22.54 23.96 -45.48
CA TRP A 95 -21.17 24.01 -44.98
C TRP A 95 -20.87 22.88 -43.98
N LEU A 96 -21.88 22.40 -43.23
CA LEU A 96 -21.74 21.27 -42.30
C LEU A 96 -21.25 19.99 -42.99
N TRP A 97 -21.52 19.83 -44.29
CA TRP A 97 -21.04 18.67 -45.06
C TRP A 97 -19.51 18.62 -45.14
N LEU A 98 -18.84 19.78 -45.13
CA LEU A 98 -17.37 19.83 -45.19
C LEU A 98 -16.72 19.17 -43.99
N LEU A 99 -17.39 19.14 -42.83
CA LEU A 99 -16.92 18.45 -41.63
C LEU A 99 -16.90 16.92 -41.79
N THR A 100 -17.59 16.37 -42.79
CA THR A 100 -17.51 14.94 -43.11
C THR A 100 -16.18 14.58 -43.80
N ARG A 101 -15.42 15.57 -44.28
CA ARG A 101 -14.16 15.38 -45.02
C ARG A 101 -12.93 15.31 -44.11
N ARG A 102 -13.09 15.55 -42.81
CA ARG A 102 -12.02 15.46 -41.82
C ARG A 102 -12.44 14.51 -40.69
N SER A 103 -11.53 13.59 -40.35
CA SER A 103 -11.65 12.71 -39.19
C SER A 103 -10.49 12.96 -38.23
N ASN A 104 -10.75 12.80 -36.92
CA ASN A 104 -9.75 13.10 -35.90
C ASN A 104 -9.91 12.24 -34.63
N CYS A 105 -8.90 12.29 -33.76
CA CYS A 105 -8.98 11.86 -32.38
C CYS A 105 -8.64 13.04 -31.46
N ARG A 106 -9.55 13.43 -30.57
CA ARG A 106 -9.40 14.60 -29.68
C ARG A 106 -10.11 14.38 -28.36
N ILE A 107 -9.62 15.06 -27.32
CA ILE A 107 -10.20 15.03 -25.98
C ILE A 107 -10.68 16.44 -25.65
N PHE A 108 -11.92 16.53 -25.17
CA PHE A 108 -12.53 17.74 -24.62
C PHE A 108 -12.81 17.50 -23.13
N GLN A 109 -12.37 18.42 -22.28
CA GLN A 109 -12.54 18.32 -20.83
C GLN A 109 -13.24 19.53 -20.28
N ASN A 110 -14.15 19.30 -19.33
CA ASN A 110 -14.91 20.33 -18.61
C ASN A 110 -15.63 21.31 -19.54
N LYS A 111 -16.22 20.79 -20.62
CA LYS A 111 -16.98 21.57 -21.62
C LYS A 111 -18.37 21.00 -21.80
N ASN A 112 -19.37 21.86 -21.92
CA ASN A 112 -20.71 21.44 -22.33
C ASN A 112 -20.75 21.18 -23.84
N VAL A 113 -21.85 20.63 -24.34
CA VAL A 113 -22.02 20.32 -25.77
C VAL A 113 -21.88 21.56 -26.66
N GLU A 114 -22.36 22.73 -26.22
CA GLU A 114 -22.27 23.99 -26.97
C GLU A 114 -20.81 24.40 -27.18
N ASP A 115 -20.01 24.40 -26.11
CA ASP A 115 -18.60 24.75 -26.14
C ASP A 115 -17.79 23.79 -27.01
N ILE A 116 -18.11 22.50 -26.97
CA ILE A 116 -17.46 21.48 -27.82
C ILE A 116 -17.78 21.73 -29.29
N VAL A 117 -19.05 21.91 -29.64
CA VAL A 117 -19.51 22.16 -31.01
C VAL A 117 -18.90 23.46 -31.56
N LYS A 118 -18.92 24.54 -30.77
CA LYS A 118 -18.25 25.81 -31.12
C LYS A 118 -16.75 25.63 -31.32
N ALA A 119 -16.08 24.84 -30.49
CA ALA A 119 -14.64 24.58 -30.62
C ALA A 119 -14.30 23.80 -31.91
N ILE A 120 -15.16 22.86 -32.33
CA ILE A 120 -14.99 22.15 -33.62
C ILE A 120 -15.10 23.13 -34.79
N PHE A 121 -16.11 24.00 -34.77
CA PHE A 121 -16.30 24.98 -35.84
C PHE A 121 -15.20 26.06 -35.87
N ALA A 122 -14.68 26.44 -34.70
CA ALA A 122 -13.59 27.40 -34.58
C ALA A 122 -12.20 26.83 -34.91
N ASP A 123 -12.10 25.55 -35.27
CA ASP A 123 -10.81 24.94 -35.61
C ASP A 123 -10.15 25.66 -36.81
N PRO A 124 -8.85 26.00 -36.74
CA PRO A 124 -8.16 26.74 -37.80
C PRO A 124 -8.22 26.12 -39.19
N VAL A 125 -8.49 24.81 -39.31
CA VAL A 125 -8.67 24.16 -40.62
C VAL A 125 -9.85 24.74 -41.40
N TYR A 126 -10.86 25.27 -40.71
CA TYR A 126 -12.09 25.77 -41.31
C TYR A 126 -12.11 27.29 -41.50
N LYS A 127 -11.00 27.98 -41.25
CA LYS A 127 -10.91 29.46 -41.37
C LYS A 127 -11.32 30.03 -42.73
N SER A 128 -11.22 29.22 -43.79
CA SER A 128 -11.59 29.59 -45.17
C SER A 128 -13.01 29.20 -45.55
N VAL A 129 -13.75 28.57 -44.65
CA VAL A 129 -15.15 28.20 -44.84
C VAL A 129 -16.02 29.36 -44.36
N GLU A 130 -16.89 29.87 -45.21
CA GLU A 130 -17.91 30.83 -44.81
C GLU A 130 -19.02 30.09 -44.08
N PHE A 131 -18.91 30.07 -42.74
CA PHE A 131 -19.96 29.58 -41.86
C PHE A 131 -21.15 30.53 -41.84
N GLY A 132 -22.35 29.98 -41.79
CA GLY A 132 -23.54 30.73 -41.40
C GLY A 132 -23.47 31.16 -39.93
N GLU A 133 -24.33 32.09 -39.53
CA GLU A 133 -24.45 32.49 -38.12
C GLU A 133 -24.97 31.30 -37.29
N ILE A 134 -24.31 30.98 -36.18
CA ILE A 134 -24.73 29.85 -35.33
C ILE A 134 -25.56 30.41 -34.17
N LYS A 135 -26.85 30.04 -34.12
CA LYS A 135 -27.79 30.49 -33.08
C LYS A 135 -28.12 29.32 -32.16
N TRP A 136 -27.48 29.33 -30.99
CA TRP A 136 -27.75 28.36 -29.95
C TRP A 136 -29.00 28.77 -29.15
N LYS A 137 -30.04 27.94 -29.19
CA LYS A 137 -31.30 28.09 -28.45
C LYS A 137 -31.73 26.77 -27.82
N ALA A 138 -30.78 25.91 -27.46
CA ALA A 138 -31.04 24.67 -26.75
C ALA A 138 -30.89 24.90 -25.23
N ASN A 139 -32.01 25.21 -24.58
CA ASN A 139 -32.07 25.59 -23.17
C ASN A 139 -33.33 25.08 -22.45
N ALA A 140 -34.16 24.26 -23.09
CA ALA A 140 -35.30 23.63 -22.44
C ALA A 140 -34.92 22.40 -21.61
N ARG A 141 -33.74 21.81 -21.87
CA ARG A 141 -33.15 20.69 -21.14
C ARG A 141 -31.82 21.09 -20.49
N LYS A 142 -31.40 20.31 -19.49
CA LYS A 142 -30.10 20.50 -18.83
C LYS A 142 -29.00 19.86 -19.69
N HIS A 143 -28.02 20.65 -20.12
CA HIS A 143 -26.85 20.21 -20.89
C HIS A 143 -25.55 20.53 -20.11
N PRO A 144 -25.20 19.75 -19.07
CA PRO A 144 -24.08 20.07 -18.19
C PRO A 144 -22.73 19.94 -18.89
N ALA A 145 -21.70 20.54 -18.29
CA ALA A 145 -20.33 20.32 -18.71
C ALA A 145 -19.95 18.84 -18.52
N ARG A 146 -19.32 18.26 -19.52
CA ARG A 146 -18.78 16.90 -19.50
C ARG A 146 -17.36 16.95 -18.93
N GLU A 147 -17.08 16.15 -17.90
CA GLU A 147 -15.71 16.03 -17.34
C GLU A 147 -14.74 15.56 -18.44
N TYR A 148 -15.19 14.62 -19.26
CA TYR A 148 -14.41 14.01 -20.34
C TYR A 148 -15.31 13.65 -21.53
N CYS A 149 -14.91 14.05 -22.73
CA CYS A 149 -15.60 13.70 -23.97
C CYS A 149 -14.60 13.58 -25.12
N VAL A 150 -14.67 12.49 -25.87
CA VAL A 150 -13.66 12.08 -26.83
C VAL A 150 -14.28 11.99 -28.21
N GLN A 151 -13.69 12.70 -29.17
CA GLN A 151 -13.84 12.39 -30.58
C GLN A 151 -12.86 11.26 -30.91
N TYR A 152 -13.33 10.09 -31.33
CA TYR A 152 -12.45 8.94 -31.56
C TYR A 152 -12.70 8.29 -32.93
N ARG A 153 -11.72 8.41 -33.83
CA ARG A 153 -11.72 7.80 -35.19
C ARG A 153 -13.01 8.07 -35.98
N GLU A 154 -13.57 9.25 -35.83
CA GLU A 154 -14.81 9.68 -36.48
C GLU A 154 -14.63 11.05 -37.13
N SER A 155 -15.52 11.40 -38.07
CA SER A 155 -15.48 12.72 -38.70
C SER A 155 -15.91 13.82 -37.73
N ASP A 156 -15.48 15.07 -37.98
CA ASP A 156 -15.93 16.21 -37.18
C ASP A 156 -17.47 16.34 -37.24
N PHE A 157 -18.10 15.99 -38.38
CA PHE A 157 -19.56 15.99 -38.52
C PHE A 157 -20.22 14.89 -37.71
N ASN A 158 -19.68 13.67 -37.74
CA ASN A 158 -20.21 12.55 -36.97
C ASN A 158 -20.16 12.85 -35.47
N PHE A 159 -19.04 13.43 -35.01
CA PHE A 159 -18.87 13.84 -33.62
C PHE A 159 -19.90 14.88 -33.18
N VAL A 160 -20.06 15.97 -33.96
CA VAL A 160 -21.06 17.01 -33.67
C VAL A 160 -22.46 16.41 -33.69
N SER A 161 -22.82 15.66 -34.74
CA SER A 161 -24.18 15.14 -34.91
C SER A 161 -24.56 14.15 -33.82
N ARG A 162 -23.69 13.20 -33.47
CA ARG A 162 -23.99 12.24 -32.38
C ARG A 162 -24.11 12.94 -31.04
N LEU A 163 -23.34 14.01 -30.77
CA LEU A 163 -23.44 14.75 -29.52
C LEU A 163 -24.75 15.51 -29.42
N LEU A 164 -25.17 16.15 -30.51
CA LEU A 164 -26.47 16.83 -30.57
C LEU A 164 -27.62 15.83 -30.42
N GLU A 165 -27.58 14.69 -31.12
CA GLU A 165 -28.57 13.61 -30.98
C GLU A 165 -28.58 12.99 -29.56
N ASP A 166 -27.41 12.84 -28.94
CA ASP A 166 -27.26 12.36 -27.56
C ASP A 166 -27.88 13.35 -26.54
N GLU A 167 -27.82 14.65 -26.79
CA GLU A 167 -28.47 15.67 -25.97
C GLU A 167 -29.94 15.92 -26.37
N GLY A 168 -30.39 15.32 -27.47
CA GLY A 168 -31.69 15.55 -28.08
C GLY A 168 -31.84 16.97 -28.65
N ILE A 169 -30.73 17.59 -29.01
CA ILE A 169 -30.63 18.87 -29.71
C ILE A 169 -30.68 18.58 -31.21
N TYR A 170 -31.49 19.34 -31.92
CA TYR A 170 -31.60 19.29 -33.38
C TYR A 170 -31.35 20.67 -33.98
N TYR A 171 -31.24 20.72 -35.30
CA TYR A 171 -30.93 21.94 -36.01
C TYR A 171 -31.65 22.07 -37.34
N TRP A 172 -31.75 23.30 -37.83
CA TRP A 172 -32.14 23.59 -39.22
C TRP A 172 -31.49 24.89 -39.68
N TYR A 173 -31.63 25.15 -40.98
CA TYR A 173 -31.08 26.32 -41.63
C TYR A 173 -32.18 27.36 -41.82
N GLN A 174 -31.92 28.57 -41.37
CA GLN A 174 -32.82 29.71 -41.51
C GLN A 174 -32.11 30.79 -42.32
N ASP A 175 -32.68 31.17 -43.46
CA ASP A 175 -32.27 32.38 -44.19
C ASP A 175 -33.14 33.55 -43.74
N ARG A 176 -32.50 34.62 -43.25
CA ARG A 176 -33.16 35.88 -42.94
C ARG A 176 -32.31 37.02 -43.46
N ASP A 177 -32.93 37.86 -44.29
CA ASP A 177 -32.29 39.05 -44.88
C ASP A 177 -30.99 38.73 -45.64
N GLY A 178 -30.93 37.57 -46.31
CA GLY A 178 -29.77 37.13 -47.09
C GLY A 178 -28.61 36.58 -46.25
N LYS A 179 -28.85 36.30 -44.96
CA LYS A 179 -27.90 35.63 -44.07
C LYS A 179 -28.43 34.28 -43.63
N GLU A 180 -27.69 33.23 -43.96
CA GLU A 180 -27.93 31.88 -43.49
C GLU A 180 -27.51 31.74 -42.02
N SER A 181 -28.40 31.24 -41.19
CA SER A 181 -28.14 30.87 -39.79
C SER A 181 -28.40 29.38 -39.57
N LEU A 182 -27.54 28.70 -38.82
CA LEU A 182 -27.80 27.38 -38.26
C LEU A 182 -28.46 27.57 -36.89
N ILE A 183 -29.72 27.20 -36.76
CA ILE A 183 -30.44 27.27 -35.48
C ILE A 183 -30.30 25.91 -34.80
N LEU A 184 -29.83 25.88 -33.55
CA LEU A 184 -29.78 24.67 -32.72
C LEU A 184 -30.74 24.82 -31.55
N THR A 185 -31.61 23.83 -31.32
CA THR A 185 -32.59 23.87 -30.24
C THR A 185 -32.95 22.48 -29.74
N ASP A 186 -33.60 22.45 -28.58
CA ASP A 186 -34.23 21.30 -27.94
C ASP A 186 -35.72 21.58 -27.66
N SER A 187 -36.29 22.63 -28.26
CA SER A 187 -37.60 23.15 -27.92
C SER A 187 -38.38 23.70 -29.10
N LEU A 188 -39.68 23.35 -29.13
CA LEU A 188 -40.64 23.89 -30.07
C LEU A 188 -40.75 25.43 -30.01
N ALA A 189 -40.51 26.04 -28.83
CA ALA A 189 -40.69 27.47 -28.61
C ALA A 189 -39.80 28.37 -29.50
N THR A 190 -38.80 27.79 -30.17
CA THR A 190 -37.89 28.49 -31.07
C THR A 190 -38.37 28.52 -32.52
N HIS A 191 -39.39 27.74 -32.85
CA HIS A 191 -40.00 27.65 -34.17
C HIS A 191 -41.05 28.74 -34.39
N GLU A 192 -41.16 29.21 -35.62
CA GLU A 192 -42.02 30.33 -36.00
C GLU A 192 -42.85 29.94 -37.22
N SER A 193 -44.04 30.53 -37.37
CA SER A 193 -44.77 30.51 -38.63
C SER A 193 -44.07 31.41 -39.64
N VAL A 194 -44.14 31.04 -40.92
CA VAL A 194 -43.44 31.75 -41.99
C VAL A 194 -44.46 32.40 -42.93
N PRO A 195 -44.22 33.65 -43.36
CA PRO A 195 -45.04 34.31 -44.38
C PRO A 195 -45.28 33.46 -45.63
N GLY A 196 -46.55 33.25 -45.97
CA GLY A 196 -47.00 32.45 -47.11
C GLY A 196 -47.30 30.99 -46.79
N CYS A 197 -46.94 30.49 -45.59
CA CYS A 197 -47.31 29.13 -45.15
C CYS A 197 -47.76 29.09 -43.68
N GLU A 198 -48.25 30.20 -43.14
CA GLU A 198 -48.82 30.26 -41.78
C GLU A 198 -50.06 29.38 -41.66
N SER A 199 -50.88 29.38 -42.71
CA SER A 199 -52.09 28.58 -42.82
C SER A 199 -52.34 28.20 -44.28
N LEU A 200 -52.61 26.91 -44.54
CA LEU A 200 -52.95 26.41 -45.87
C LEU A 200 -54.27 25.61 -45.84
N PRO A 201 -55.19 25.85 -46.79
CA PRO A 201 -56.40 25.05 -46.90
C PRO A 201 -56.12 23.69 -47.53
N TYR A 202 -56.89 22.67 -47.15
CA TYR A 202 -56.93 21.40 -47.87
C TYR A 202 -57.77 21.54 -49.15
N GLY A 203 -57.15 21.39 -50.31
CA GLY A 203 -57.72 21.73 -51.60
C GLY A 203 -58.56 20.64 -52.27
N ALA A 204 -58.49 19.38 -51.81
CA ALA A 204 -59.23 18.26 -52.44
C ALA A 204 -60.77 18.40 -52.34
N VAL A 205 -61.26 19.29 -51.49
CA VAL A 205 -62.69 19.59 -51.28
C VAL A 205 -63.12 20.93 -51.87
N MET A 206 -62.29 21.58 -52.70
CA MET A 206 -62.56 22.91 -53.26
C MET A 206 -62.41 22.99 -54.79
N SER A 207 -63.21 23.86 -55.40
CA SER A 207 -62.82 24.49 -56.67
C SER A 207 -61.80 25.57 -56.35
N VAL A 208 -60.52 25.26 -56.52
CA VAL A 208 -59.41 26.14 -56.15
C VAL A 208 -59.30 27.27 -57.19
N ALA A 209 -59.28 28.52 -56.72
CA ALA A 209 -59.05 29.66 -57.60
C ALA A 209 -57.66 29.54 -58.28
N PRO A 210 -57.53 29.89 -59.58
CA PRO A 210 -56.23 29.86 -60.26
C PRO A 210 -55.16 30.64 -59.47
N GLY A 211 -54.04 29.97 -59.16
CA GLY A 211 -52.91 30.55 -58.43
C GLY A 211 -53.04 30.56 -56.90
N ALA A 212 -54.09 29.97 -56.30
CA ALA A 212 -54.14 29.76 -54.86
C ALA A 212 -53.21 28.61 -54.42
N GLU A 213 -52.52 28.79 -53.29
CA GLU A 213 -51.73 27.74 -52.65
C GLU A 213 -52.62 26.90 -51.73
N TYR A 214 -52.48 25.57 -51.80
CA TYR A 214 -53.27 24.62 -51.02
C TYR A 214 -52.48 23.32 -50.79
N ILE A 215 -52.94 22.52 -49.83
CA ILE A 215 -52.48 21.15 -49.62
C ILE A 215 -53.37 20.23 -50.46
N SER A 216 -52.78 19.51 -51.40
CA SER A 216 -53.48 18.62 -52.33
C SER A 216 -53.67 17.22 -51.78
N GLU A 217 -52.72 16.73 -50.98
CA GLU A 217 -52.74 15.41 -50.35
C GLU A 217 -52.40 15.59 -48.86
N TRP A 218 -53.11 14.88 -47.99
CA TRP A 218 -52.88 14.87 -46.55
C TRP A 218 -53.10 13.47 -46.01
N GLU A 219 -52.01 12.84 -45.58
CA GLU A 219 -52.01 11.51 -44.97
C GLU A 219 -51.61 11.64 -43.50
N THR A 220 -52.40 11.05 -42.62
CA THR A 220 -52.16 11.06 -41.17
C THR A 220 -51.96 9.63 -40.70
N HIS A 221 -50.80 9.35 -40.12
CA HIS A 221 -50.34 8.02 -39.77
C HIS A 221 -50.11 7.95 -38.26
N HIS A 222 -50.50 6.83 -37.65
CA HIS A 222 -50.23 6.55 -36.24
C HIS A 222 -49.61 5.16 -36.12
N GLU A 223 -48.59 5.04 -35.26
CA GLU A 223 -47.88 3.79 -35.02
C GLU A 223 -47.76 3.53 -33.52
N ILE A 224 -47.77 2.25 -33.12
CA ILE A 224 -47.58 1.87 -31.71
C ILE A 224 -46.10 2.04 -31.39
N GLU A 225 -45.80 2.90 -30.42
CA GLU A 225 -44.45 3.11 -29.90
C GLU A 225 -44.41 2.82 -28.39
N THR A 226 -43.26 2.40 -27.89
CA THR A 226 -43.04 2.25 -26.45
C THR A 226 -43.01 3.61 -25.77
N ARG A 227 -43.96 3.85 -24.85
CA ARG A 227 -44.05 5.15 -24.16
C ARG A 227 -43.18 5.29 -22.92
N ASN A 228 -42.87 4.19 -22.22
CA ASN A 228 -42.07 4.24 -21.00
C ASN A 228 -40.58 4.10 -21.33
N TRP A 229 -39.78 5.08 -20.96
CA TRP A 229 -38.33 5.04 -21.10
C TRP A 229 -37.68 5.05 -19.72
N LEU A 230 -36.92 4.01 -19.43
CA LEU A 230 -36.14 3.84 -18.23
C LEU A 230 -34.66 3.84 -18.58
N VAL A 231 -33.90 4.76 -17.99
CA VAL A 231 -32.46 4.83 -18.13
C VAL A 231 -31.82 4.77 -16.75
N THR A 232 -30.65 4.15 -16.66
CA THR A 232 -29.88 4.11 -15.40
C THR A 232 -28.39 4.08 -15.67
N ASP A 233 -27.59 4.33 -14.64
CA ASP A 233 -26.13 4.34 -14.72
C ASP A 233 -25.52 4.00 -13.35
N TYR A 234 -24.19 4.03 -13.26
CA TYR A 234 -23.46 3.78 -12.02
C TYR A 234 -22.45 4.90 -11.70
N ASP A 235 -22.53 5.44 -10.48
CA ASP A 235 -21.56 6.40 -9.96
C ASP A 235 -20.72 5.77 -8.83
N PHE A 236 -19.45 5.50 -9.10
CA PHE A 236 -18.55 4.91 -8.09
C PHE A 236 -18.28 5.84 -6.90
N LYS A 237 -18.47 7.17 -7.04
CA LYS A 237 -18.34 8.11 -5.92
C LYS A 237 -19.54 8.04 -4.97
N HIS A 238 -20.69 7.57 -5.47
CA HIS A 238 -21.92 7.39 -4.70
C HIS A 238 -22.59 6.04 -5.08
N PRO A 239 -21.96 4.89 -4.78
CA PRO A 239 -22.30 3.59 -5.36
C PRO A 239 -23.70 3.08 -5.01
N SER A 240 -24.32 3.62 -3.95
CA SER A 240 -25.69 3.27 -3.52
C SER A 240 -26.74 4.31 -3.93
N ARG A 241 -26.36 5.39 -4.63
CA ARG A 241 -27.30 6.41 -5.08
C ARG A 241 -28.17 5.83 -6.20
N PRO A 242 -29.50 5.83 -6.08
CA PRO A 242 -30.37 5.39 -7.17
C PRO A 242 -30.27 6.38 -8.33
N LEU A 243 -29.83 5.89 -9.50
CA LEU A 243 -29.70 6.68 -10.71
C LEU A 243 -30.78 6.37 -11.75
N GLN A 244 -31.64 5.38 -11.53
CA GLN A 244 -32.72 5.07 -12.46
C GLN A 244 -33.68 6.25 -12.62
N LYS A 245 -33.95 6.64 -13.86
CA LYS A 245 -34.88 7.70 -14.24
C LYS A 245 -35.88 7.17 -15.24
N LYS A 246 -37.14 7.59 -15.08
CA LYS A 246 -38.25 7.21 -15.95
C LYS A 246 -38.81 8.46 -16.62
N ALA A 247 -39.04 8.40 -17.92
CA ALA A 247 -39.82 9.36 -18.68
C ALA A 247 -40.96 8.64 -19.40
N VAL A 248 -42.07 9.34 -19.62
CA VAL A 248 -43.24 8.81 -20.31
C VAL A 248 -43.57 9.72 -21.48
N LYS A 249 -43.53 9.17 -22.70
CA LYS A 249 -43.96 9.87 -23.91
C LYS A 249 -45.49 10.02 -23.89
N SER A 250 -45.98 11.22 -24.17
CA SER A 250 -47.42 11.48 -24.25
C SER A 250 -47.98 10.96 -25.58
N MET A 251 -48.87 9.96 -25.53
CA MET A 251 -49.60 9.42 -26.69
C MET A 251 -51.10 9.34 -26.40
N PRO A 252 -51.82 10.48 -26.41
CA PRO A 252 -53.23 10.53 -25.98
C PRO A 252 -54.12 9.63 -26.85
N GLY A 253 -54.90 8.74 -26.23
CA GLY A 253 -55.82 7.84 -26.93
C GLY A 253 -55.19 6.52 -27.41
N PHE A 254 -53.90 6.30 -27.16
CA PHE A 254 -53.16 5.09 -27.52
C PHE A 254 -52.58 4.40 -26.28
N ASP A 255 -53.46 4.06 -25.32
CA ASP A 255 -53.07 3.43 -24.05
C ASP A 255 -52.91 1.91 -24.12
N ALA A 256 -53.33 1.27 -25.23
CA ALA A 256 -53.10 -0.15 -25.46
C ALA A 256 -51.58 -0.43 -25.44
N PHE A 257 -51.16 -1.42 -24.66
CA PHE A 257 -49.74 -1.73 -24.41
C PHE A 257 -48.96 -0.65 -23.64
N GLY A 258 -49.65 0.21 -22.87
CA GLY A 258 -49.04 1.29 -22.09
C GLY A 258 -48.07 0.88 -20.97
N ASP A 259 -47.92 -0.42 -20.72
CA ASP A 259 -46.96 -1.02 -19.79
C ASP A 259 -45.63 -1.42 -20.45
N LEU A 260 -45.55 -1.43 -21.80
CA LEU A 260 -44.29 -1.68 -22.50
C LEU A 260 -43.26 -0.61 -22.13
N GLU A 261 -42.01 -1.04 -21.96
CA GLU A 261 -40.90 -0.17 -21.59
C GLU A 261 -39.64 -0.42 -22.41
N HIS A 262 -38.91 0.66 -22.64
CA HIS A 262 -37.53 0.63 -23.10
C HIS A 262 -36.63 0.89 -21.91
N PHE A 263 -35.79 -0.08 -21.60
CA PHE A 263 -34.74 0.02 -20.60
C PHE A 263 -33.37 0.11 -21.28
N ASP A 264 -32.54 1.07 -20.87
CA ASP A 264 -31.19 1.23 -21.41
C ASP A 264 -30.15 1.46 -20.28
N TYR A 265 -28.99 0.82 -20.44
CA TYR A 265 -27.79 0.99 -19.62
C TYR A 265 -26.56 0.88 -20.52
N PRO A 266 -25.58 1.80 -20.43
CA PRO A 266 -25.51 2.93 -19.50
C PRO A 266 -26.22 4.21 -20.01
N GLY A 267 -26.79 4.97 -19.09
CA GLY A 267 -27.53 6.20 -19.38
C GLY A 267 -26.68 7.45 -19.71
N GLY A 268 -25.38 7.44 -19.41
CA GLY A 268 -24.48 8.55 -19.71
C GLY A 268 -24.52 9.70 -18.70
N TYR A 269 -24.86 9.44 -17.43
CA TYR A 269 -24.97 10.48 -16.40
C TYR A 269 -24.66 9.95 -14.99
N VAL A 270 -24.26 10.87 -14.10
CA VAL A 270 -24.11 10.61 -12.64
C VAL A 270 -24.89 11.61 -11.78
N ASP A 271 -25.35 12.71 -12.39
CA ASP A 271 -26.23 13.72 -11.80
C ASP A 271 -27.69 13.32 -12.06
N PRO A 272 -28.52 13.13 -11.01
CA PRO A 272 -29.91 12.68 -11.17
C PRO A 272 -30.80 13.62 -12.00
N ASP A 273 -30.60 14.94 -11.94
CA ASP A 273 -31.42 15.91 -12.67
C ASP A 273 -31.07 15.89 -14.18
N TYR A 274 -29.79 15.69 -14.49
CA TYR A 274 -29.36 15.45 -15.86
C TYR A 274 -29.89 14.12 -16.38
N GLY A 275 -29.93 13.07 -15.54
CA GLY A 275 -30.57 11.80 -15.87
C GLY A 275 -32.05 11.94 -16.25
N GLU A 276 -32.79 12.83 -15.60
CA GLU A 276 -34.19 13.12 -15.96
C GLU A 276 -34.29 13.81 -17.32
N SER A 277 -33.40 14.77 -17.60
CA SER A 277 -33.31 15.40 -18.93
C SER A 277 -32.97 14.37 -20.03
N ARG A 278 -32.09 13.42 -19.73
CA ARG A 278 -31.71 12.31 -20.63
C ARG A 278 -32.88 11.37 -20.88
N ALA A 279 -33.58 10.94 -19.84
CA ALA A 279 -34.77 10.09 -19.98
C ALA A 279 -35.84 10.77 -20.86
N LYS A 280 -36.09 12.06 -20.64
CA LYS A 280 -37.03 12.84 -21.44
C LYS A 280 -36.58 12.98 -22.90
N ALA A 281 -35.29 13.22 -23.15
CA ALA A 281 -34.75 13.25 -24.50
C ALA A 281 -34.94 11.93 -25.26
N ARG A 282 -34.82 10.78 -24.57
CA ARG A 282 -35.10 9.46 -25.14
C ARG A 282 -36.59 9.24 -25.42
N ALA A 283 -37.46 9.66 -24.51
CA ALA A 283 -38.91 9.56 -24.72
C ALA A 283 -39.41 10.45 -25.86
N ASP A 284 -38.79 11.61 -26.09
CA ASP A 284 -39.15 12.55 -27.16
C ASP A 284 -38.48 12.20 -28.50
N GLU A 285 -37.60 11.19 -28.55
CA GLU A 285 -36.83 10.79 -29.73
C GLU A 285 -37.75 10.28 -30.85
N LEU A 286 -37.46 10.65 -32.10
CA LEU A 286 -38.05 9.97 -33.26
C LEU A 286 -37.56 8.53 -33.31
N TRP A 287 -38.49 7.59 -33.36
CA TRP A 287 -38.11 6.20 -33.39
C TRP A 287 -37.65 5.79 -34.78
N THR A 288 -36.54 5.06 -34.84
CA THR A 288 -36.04 4.46 -36.09
C THR A 288 -35.81 2.99 -35.80
N GLU A 289 -36.55 2.12 -36.48
CA GLU A 289 -36.33 0.67 -36.43
C GLU A 289 -34.98 0.32 -37.08
N PRO A 290 -33.96 -0.07 -36.30
CA PRO A 290 -32.64 -0.37 -36.87
C PRO A 290 -32.65 -1.66 -37.70
N LEU A 291 -33.66 -2.51 -37.50
CA LEU A 291 -33.77 -3.86 -38.06
C LEU A 291 -34.62 -3.94 -39.34
N LEU A 292 -35.46 -2.95 -39.64
CA LEU A 292 -36.38 -2.99 -40.79
C LEU A 292 -35.88 -2.26 -42.05
N GLY A 293 -34.68 -1.68 -42.04
CA GLY A 293 -34.06 -1.12 -43.25
C GLY A 293 -34.82 0.04 -43.90
N GLY A 294 -35.77 0.66 -43.18
CA GLY A 294 -36.46 1.86 -43.62
C GLY A 294 -35.67 3.11 -43.21
N ASP A 295 -35.29 3.95 -44.18
CA ASP A 295 -34.57 5.22 -43.98
C ASP A 295 -35.41 6.35 -43.34
N ALA A 296 -36.63 6.05 -42.86
CA ALA A 296 -37.51 7.06 -42.24
C ALA A 296 -37.63 6.80 -40.74
N ALA A 297 -37.16 7.75 -39.93
CA ALA A 297 -37.53 7.81 -38.53
C ALA A 297 -39.00 8.23 -38.46
N ILE A 298 -39.84 7.40 -37.85
CA ILE A 298 -41.28 7.60 -37.75
C ILE A 298 -41.62 7.93 -36.30
N ASN A 299 -42.59 8.80 -36.13
CA ASN A 299 -43.15 9.14 -34.83
C ASN A 299 -44.48 8.43 -34.62
N TRP A 300 -44.88 8.19 -33.37
CA TRP A 300 -46.20 7.60 -33.08
C TRP A 300 -47.37 8.35 -33.75
N HIS A 301 -47.23 9.66 -34.01
CA HIS A 301 -48.13 10.46 -34.83
C HIS A 301 -47.34 11.33 -35.80
N GLN A 302 -47.55 11.12 -37.10
CA GLN A 302 -46.95 11.90 -38.18
C GLN A 302 -47.97 12.18 -39.27
N VAL A 303 -47.78 13.30 -39.98
CA VAL A 303 -48.52 13.60 -41.20
C VAL A 303 -47.57 13.77 -42.37
N ASP A 304 -47.96 13.26 -43.53
CA ASP A 304 -47.28 13.42 -44.80
C ASP A 304 -48.22 14.10 -45.79
N ALA A 305 -47.74 15.15 -46.46
CA ALA A 305 -48.59 16.02 -47.24
C ALA A 305 -47.90 16.50 -48.52
N ARG A 306 -48.70 16.79 -49.53
CA ARG A 306 -48.28 17.39 -50.80
C ARG A 306 -48.94 18.73 -50.99
N THR A 307 -48.18 19.72 -51.44
CA THR A 307 -48.68 21.09 -51.65
C THR A 307 -48.00 21.75 -52.85
N ASN A 308 -48.72 22.66 -53.49
CA ASN A 308 -48.16 23.59 -54.48
C ASN A 308 -47.59 24.87 -53.83
N SER A 309 -47.60 24.98 -52.50
CA SER A 309 -47.06 26.16 -51.81
C SER A 309 -45.54 26.23 -51.93
N MET A 310 -45.06 27.39 -52.37
CA MET A 310 -43.62 27.67 -52.48
C MET A 310 -43.00 28.10 -51.14
N SER A 311 -43.84 28.35 -50.14
CA SER A 311 -43.45 28.96 -48.86
C SER A 311 -43.14 27.94 -47.75
N VAL A 312 -43.72 26.73 -47.82
CA VAL A 312 -43.60 25.65 -46.82
C VAL A 312 -42.14 25.24 -46.61
N ARG A 313 -41.62 25.45 -45.40
CA ARG A 313 -40.22 25.13 -45.12
C ARG A 313 -40.06 24.32 -43.86
N ILE A 314 -39.01 23.52 -43.84
CA ILE A 314 -38.54 22.83 -42.65
C ILE A 314 -38.45 23.78 -41.45
N GLY A 315 -38.87 23.30 -40.27
CA GLY A 315 -38.85 24.03 -39.02
C GLY A 315 -39.88 25.15 -38.92
N SER A 316 -40.80 25.29 -39.89
CA SER A 316 -41.89 26.25 -39.77
C SER A 316 -43.12 25.64 -39.11
N LEU A 317 -43.88 26.49 -38.41
CA LEU A 317 -45.19 26.13 -37.87
C LEU A 317 -46.27 26.44 -38.90
N LEU A 318 -46.96 25.41 -39.36
CA LEU A 318 -48.01 25.48 -40.37
C LEU A 318 -49.35 25.04 -39.78
N LYS A 319 -50.40 25.85 -39.96
CA LYS A 319 -51.77 25.48 -39.59
C LYS A 319 -52.50 24.86 -40.78
N LEU A 320 -53.05 23.67 -40.62
CA LEU A 320 -53.97 23.09 -41.61
C LEU A 320 -55.38 23.64 -41.38
N GLU A 321 -56.04 24.03 -42.47
CA GLU A 321 -57.43 24.46 -42.43
C GLU A 321 -58.30 23.70 -43.45
N ARG A 322 -59.59 23.61 -43.13
CA ARG A 322 -60.64 23.06 -44.01
C ARG A 322 -60.44 21.59 -44.40
N HIS A 323 -59.71 20.81 -43.61
CA HIS A 323 -59.64 19.37 -43.77
C HIS A 323 -60.96 18.72 -43.28
N PRO A 324 -61.58 17.77 -44.03
CA PRO A 324 -62.84 17.13 -43.66
C PRO A 324 -62.83 16.46 -42.29
N ARG A 325 -61.67 15.90 -41.91
CA ARG A 325 -61.43 15.36 -40.56
C ARG A 325 -61.04 16.52 -39.63
N THR A 326 -61.94 16.89 -38.72
CA THR A 326 -61.83 18.12 -37.92
C THR A 326 -60.61 18.16 -37.01
N ASP A 327 -60.24 17.03 -36.40
CA ASP A 327 -59.06 16.90 -35.52
C ASP A 327 -57.73 17.18 -36.23
N GLN A 328 -57.67 17.06 -37.57
CA GLN A 328 -56.48 17.39 -38.36
C GLN A 328 -56.32 18.89 -38.60
N ASN A 329 -57.32 19.71 -38.30
CA ASN A 329 -57.22 21.17 -38.45
C ASN A 329 -56.47 21.79 -37.26
N ALA A 330 -55.20 21.40 -37.12
CA ALA A 330 -54.30 21.78 -36.04
C ALA A 330 -53.07 22.53 -36.58
N GLN A 331 -52.19 22.93 -35.65
CA GLN A 331 -50.88 23.48 -35.98
C GLN A 331 -49.84 22.36 -35.96
N TYR A 332 -49.00 22.33 -36.98
CA TYR A 332 -47.99 21.30 -37.19
C TYR A 332 -46.60 21.91 -37.32
N LEU A 333 -45.60 21.23 -36.78
CA LEU A 333 -44.20 21.51 -37.02
C LEU A 333 -43.73 20.73 -38.24
N VAL A 334 -43.30 21.43 -39.30
CA VAL A 334 -42.76 20.79 -40.50
C VAL A 334 -41.37 20.20 -40.20
N THR A 335 -41.26 18.87 -40.17
CA THR A 335 -40.04 18.14 -39.82
C THR A 335 -39.18 17.81 -41.04
N ARG A 336 -39.80 17.64 -42.21
CA ARG A 336 -39.12 17.32 -43.47
C ARG A 336 -39.77 18.05 -44.64
N THR A 337 -38.97 18.43 -45.63
CA THR A 337 -39.46 18.95 -46.92
C THR A 337 -38.67 18.33 -48.08
N ARG A 338 -39.36 18.08 -49.18
CA ARG A 338 -38.80 17.72 -50.49
C ARG A 338 -39.49 18.58 -51.54
N TYR A 339 -38.71 19.47 -52.15
CA TYR A 339 -39.13 20.28 -53.30
C TYR A 339 -38.71 19.61 -54.59
N GLU A 340 -39.60 19.63 -55.57
CA GLU A 340 -39.27 19.44 -56.99
C GLU A 340 -39.67 20.70 -57.74
N ILE A 341 -38.67 21.37 -58.31
CA ILE A 341 -38.83 22.61 -59.05
C ILE A 341 -38.32 22.37 -60.46
N ASP A 342 -39.20 22.48 -61.44
CA ASP A 342 -38.91 22.32 -62.86
C ASP A 342 -39.30 23.61 -63.58
N LEU A 343 -38.41 24.18 -64.39
CA LEU A 343 -38.77 25.22 -65.35
C LEU A 343 -39.14 24.59 -66.69
N ALA A 344 -40.02 25.26 -67.43
CA ALA A 344 -40.23 24.96 -68.84
C ALA A 344 -38.90 25.06 -69.62
N ASP A 345 -38.77 24.23 -70.64
CA ASP A 345 -37.56 24.21 -71.46
C ASP A 345 -37.28 25.56 -72.13
N TYR A 346 -36.01 25.98 -72.13
CA TYR A 346 -35.58 27.23 -72.77
C TYR A 346 -35.70 27.20 -74.30
N GLU A 347 -35.81 26.00 -74.88
CA GLU A 347 -36.08 25.77 -76.30
C GLU A 347 -37.34 24.91 -76.42
N ALA A 348 -38.27 25.30 -77.29
CA ALA A 348 -39.47 24.51 -77.52
C ALA A 348 -39.13 23.28 -78.38
N PHE A 349 -39.33 22.08 -77.83
CA PHE A 349 -39.29 20.81 -78.55
C PHE A 349 -40.48 19.92 -78.13
N GLU A 350 -40.78 18.91 -78.95
CA GLU A 350 -41.90 18.01 -78.72
C GLU A 350 -41.74 17.27 -77.37
N GLY A 351 -42.71 17.45 -76.46
CA GLY A 351 -42.66 16.91 -75.09
C GLY A 351 -42.26 17.90 -73.98
N SER A 352 -42.02 19.19 -74.30
CA SER A 352 -41.74 20.25 -73.32
C SER A 352 -42.83 20.33 -72.24
N GLN A 353 -42.43 20.31 -70.97
CA GLN A 353 -43.32 20.41 -69.81
C GLN A 353 -43.48 21.86 -69.34
N PRO A 354 -44.61 22.25 -68.74
CA PRO A 354 -44.74 23.55 -68.09
C PRO A 354 -43.89 23.64 -66.82
N SER A 355 -43.56 24.86 -66.38
CA SER A 355 -42.90 25.06 -65.09
C SER A 355 -43.77 24.52 -63.95
N ARG A 356 -43.15 23.80 -63.02
CA ARG A 356 -43.80 23.13 -61.90
C ARG A 356 -43.01 23.36 -60.62
N CYS A 357 -43.70 23.65 -59.51
CA CYS A 357 -43.11 23.67 -58.19
C CYS A 357 -44.04 22.92 -57.23
N GLU A 358 -43.56 21.81 -56.70
CA GLU A 358 -44.29 21.00 -55.73
C GLU A 358 -43.44 20.73 -54.50
N CYS A 359 -44.09 20.64 -53.35
CA CYS A 359 -43.47 20.29 -52.08
C CYS A 359 -44.19 19.10 -51.47
N TRP A 360 -43.43 18.07 -51.14
CA TRP A 360 -43.81 17.05 -50.18
C TRP A 360 -43.22 17.41 -48.83
N PHE A 361 -44.01 17.32 -47.77
CA PHE A 361 -43.53 17.60 -46.43
C PHE A 361 -44.09 16.62 -45.42
N SER A 362 -43.29 16.34 -44.40
CA SER A 362 -43.71 15.61 -43.21
C SER A 362 -43.81 16.59 -42.05
N ALA A 363 -44.76 16.37 -41.15
CA ALA A 363 -44.94 17.20 -39.97
C ALA A 363 -45.47 16.41 -38.78
N ILE A 364 -45.33 16.98 -37.59
CA ILE A 364 -45.89 16.45 -36.33
C ILE A 364 -46.81 17.50 -35.70
N ASP A 365 -47.79 17.08 -34.90
CA ASP A 365 -48.61 18.05 -34.13
C ASP A 365 -47.66 18.92 -33.29
N ALA A 366 -47.83 20.25 -33.34
CA ALA A 366 -46.98 21.17 -32.62
C ALA A 366 -47.03 20.97 -31.09
N LYS A 367 -48.06 20.31 -30.54
CA LYS A 367 -48.08 19.94 -29.11
C LYS A 367 -47.08 18.84 -28.75
N GLN A 368 -46.60 18.11 -29.74
CA GLN A 368 -45.67 17.02 -29.54
C GLN A 368 -44.22 17.55 -29.43
N PRO A 369 -43.43 17.09 -28.44
CA PRO A 369 -42.01 17.39 -28.41
C PRO A 369 -41.26 16.66 -29.54
N PHE A 370 -40.18 17.27 -30.02
CA PHE A 370 -39.29 16.69 -31.02
C PHE A 370 -37.89 16.52 -30.44
N ALA A 371 -37.33 15.33 -30.58
CA ALA A 371 -35.89 15.09 -30.50
C ALA A 371 -35.45 14.24 -31.71
N PRO A 372 -34.25 14.49 -32.27
CA PRO A 372 -33.80 13.77 -33.46
C PRO A 372 -33.45 12.32 -33.11
N ALA A 373 -33.73 11.41 -34.05
CA ALA A 373 -33.28 10.04 -33.95
C ALA A 373 -31.74 9.93 -33.84
N ARG A 374 -31.24 9.01 -33.00
CA ARG A 374 -29.81 8.68 -32.88
C ARG A 374 -29.32 7.79 -34.02
N THR A 375 -29.30 8.34 -35.23
CA THR A 375 -28.80 7.64 -36.43
C THR A 375 -27.28 7.73 -36.57
N THR A 376 -26.65 8.73 -35.95
CA THR A 376 -25.22 8.96 -36.07
C THR A 376 -24.47 7.97 -35.17
N ARG A 377 -23.68 7.09 -35.78
CA ARG A 377 -22.97 6.03 -35.06
C ARG A 377 -22.02 6.59 -34.00
N LYS A 378 -22.24 6.23 -32.74
CA LYS A 378 -21.28 6.49 -31.65
C LYS A 378 -20.02 5.65 -31.87
N PRO A 379 -18.80 6.22 -31.72
CA PRO A 379 -17.57 5.45 -31.82
C PRO A 379 -17.52 4.36 -30.75
N PHE A 380 -16.96 3.21 -31.11
CA PHE A 380 -16.78 2.07 -30.24
C PHE A 380 -15.30 1.67 -30.24
N VAL A 381 -14.68 1.62 -29.06
CA VAL A 381 -13.31 1.16 -28.90
C VAL A 381 -13.32 -0.36 -28.81
N GLN A 382 -12.79 -1.01 -29.85
CA GLN A 382 -12.90 -2.46 -30.03
C GLN A 382 -12.12 -3.31 -29.01
N GLY A 383 -11.21 -2.70 -28.27
CA GLY A 383 -10.39 -3.38 -27.29
C GLY A 383 -9.43 -2.42 -26.57
N PRO A 384 -8.72 -2.92 -25.55
CA PRO A 384 -7.86 -2.09 -24.74
C PRO A 384 -6.70 -1.49 -25.54
N GLN A 385 -6.18 -0.38 -25.04
CA GLN A 385 -5.04 0.35 -25.59
C GLN A 385 -3.98 0.54 -24.52
N THR A 386 -2.77 0.90 -24.90
CA THR A 386 -1.77 1.36 -23.94
C THR A 386 -1.66 2.89 -23.93
N ALA A 387 -1.30 3.43 -22.77
CA ALA A 387 -1.10 4.85 -22.53
C ALA A 387 0.01 5.06 -21.50
N ALA A 388 0.67 6.21 -21.54
CA ALA A 388 1.67 6.59 -20.55
C ALA A 388 1.01 7.36 -19.40
N VAL A 389 1.33 7.03 -18.15
CA VAL A 389 0.85 7.76 -16.97
C VAL A 389 1.50 9.14 -16.90
N VAL A 390 0.73 10.17 -16.57
CA VAL A 390 1.17 11.57 -16.55
C VAL A 390 0.70 12.32 -15.31
N GLY A 391 1.33 13.45 -15.02
CA GLY A 391 1.01 14.33 -13.90
C GLY A 391 1.85 15.60 -13.94
N PRO A 392 1.81 16.43 -12.87
CA PRO A 392 2.56 17.67 -12.79
C PRO A 392 4.07 17.44 -12.87
N GLY A 393 4.79 18.39 -13.48
CA GLY A 393 6.25 18.32 -13.58
C GLY A 393 6.93 18.27 -12.19
N GLY A 394 7.89 17.36 -12.03
CA GLY A 394 8.65 17.16 -10.79
C GLY A 394 8.02 16.21 -9.76
N ASP A 395 6.83 15.67 -10.06
CA ASP A 395 6.24 14.56 -9.31
C ASP A 395 6.61 13.20 -9.94
N GLU A 396 6.72 12.15 -9.11
CA GLU A 396 6.82 10.76 -9.58
C GLU A 396 5.47 10.04 -9.54
N ILE A 397 4.55 10.51 -8.70
CA ILE A 397 3.25 9.89 -8.43
C ILE A 397 2.21 11.01 -8.40
N TYR A 398 1.16 10.89 -9.20
CA TYR A 398 0.03 11.81 -9.20
C TYR A 398 -1.28 11.02 -9.15
N THR A 399 -1.91 11.01 -7.97
CA THR A 399 -3.13 10.24 -7.69
C THR A 399 -4.10 11.05 -6.83
N ASP A 400 -5.38 10.71 -6.90
CA ASP A 400 -6.42 11.26 -6.03
C ASP A 400 -6.81 10.29 -4.90
N SER A 401 -7.84 10.66 -4.11
CA SER A 401 -8.35 9.88 -2.97
C SER A 401 -8.93 8.51 -3.33
N TYR A 402 -9.13 8.21 -4.62
CA TYR A 402 -9.63 6.93 -5.11
C TYR A 402 -8.53 6.07 -5.75
N GLY A 403 -7.26 6.49 -5.69
CA GLY A 403 -6.16 5.78 -6.34
C GLY A 403 -6.19 5.88 -7.86
N ARG A 404 -6.83 6.92 -8.41
CA ARG A 404 -6.94 7.13 -9.86
C ARG A 404 -5.68 7.80 -10.38
N VAL A 405 -5.36 7.59 -11.66
CA VAL A 405 -4.25 8.26 -12.35
C VAL A 405 -4.75 8.98 -13.60
N LYS A 406 -3.90 9.83 -14.17
CA LYS A 406 -4.11 10.43 -15.49
C LYS A 406 -3.12 9.84 -16.48
N VAL A 407 -3.49 9.81 -17.75
CA VAL A 407 -2.67 9.21 -18.82
C VAL A 407 -2.66 10.10 -20.07
N GLN A 408 -1.63 9.94 -20.89
CA GLN A 408 -1.56 10.45 -22.24
C GLN A 408 -1.71 9.26 -23.20
N PHE A 409 -2.78 9.24 -23.99
CA PHE A 409 -2.95 8.25 -25.06
C PHE A 409 -2.02 8.57 -26.23
N PHE A 410 -1.50 7.53 -26.90
CA PHE A 410 -0.57 7.71 -28.01
C PHE A 410 -1.18 8.32 -29.28
N TRP A 411 -2.51 8.32 -29.41
CA TRP A 411 -3.22 9.01 -30.49
C TRP A 411 -3.57 10.46 -30.15
N ASP A 412 -3.43 10.88 -28.89
CA ASP A 412 -3.71 12.25 -28.49
C ASP A 412 -2.52 13.15 -28.84
N ARG A 413 -2.77 14.04 -29.80
CA ARG A 413 -1.79 14.98 -30.35
C ARG A 413 -1.88 16.38 -29.72
N GLN A 414 -2.91 16.65 -28.92
CA GLN A 414 -3.16 17.96 -28.32
C GLN A 414 -2.74 18.01 -26.85
N GLY A 415 -2.74 16.85 -26.17
CA GLY A 415 -2.17 16.71 -24.84
C GLY A 415 -0.67 17.04 -24.81
N LYS A 416 -0.22 17.51 -23.65
CA LYS A 416 1.16 17.94 -23.42
C LYS A 416 1.96 16.94 -22.58
N GLY A 417 1.37 15.80 -22.24
CA GLY A 417 1.96 14.84 -21.30
C GLY A 417 1.99 15.34 -19.85
N ASP A 418 1.03 16.20 -19.48
CA ASP A 418 0.91 16.82 -18.15
C ASP A 418 -0.39 16.42 -17.44
N GLU A 419 -0.68 17.00 -16.27
CA GLU A 419 -1.89 16.75 -15.49
C GLU A 419 -3.20 17.11 -16.19
N ASN A 420 -3.17 17.75 -17.35
CA ASN A 420 -4.35 18.14 -18.13
C ASN A 420 -4.61 17.21 -19.32
N SER A 421 -3.81 16.15 -19.50
CA SER A 421 -3.91 15.25 -20.66
C SER A 421 -5.20 14.40 -20.68
N SER A 422 -5.69 13.99 -19.51
CA SER A 422 -6.91 13.18 -19.40
C SER A 422 -7.73 13.48 -18.14
N CYS A 423 -8.92 12.87 -18.08
CA CYS A 423 -9.66 12.72 -16.84
C CYS A 423 -8.95 11.75 -15.88
N TRP A 424 -9.46 11.68 -14.65
CA TRP A 424 -9.02 10.71 -13.65
C TRP A 424 -9.56 9.31 -13.95
N MET A 425 -8.67 8.36 -14.24
CA MET A 425 -9.00 6.98 -14.57
C MET A 425 -8.82 6.07 -13.36
N ARG A 426 -9.84 5.26 -13.06
CA ARG A 426 -9.73 4.21 -12.04
C ARG A 426 -8.70 3.18 -12.46
N VAL A 427 -7.98 2.64 -11.48
CA VAL A 427 -6.95 1.63 -11.69
C VAL A 427 -7.40 0.33 -11.06
N SER A 428 -7.49 -0.72 -11.86
CA SER A 428 -7.69 -2.09 -11.39
C SER A 428 -6.59 -2.47 -10.41
N GLN A 429 -6.98 -3.02 -9.27
CA GLN A 429 -6.05 -3.46 -8.22
C GLN A 429 -6.11 -4.99 -8.10
N PRO A 430 -5.01 -5.66 -7.67
CA PRO A 430 -5.02 -7.10 -7.50
C PRO A 430 -6.09 -7.59 -6.50
N TRP A 431 -6.41 -6.78 -5.49
CA TRP A 431 -7.44 -7.08 -4.49
C TRP A 431 -7.98 -5.78 -3.87
N ALA A 432 -9.30 -5.56 -3.86
CA ALA A 432 -9.89 -4.31 -3.38
C ALA A 432 -11.14 -4.56 -2.51
N GLY A 433 -11.05 -4.18 -1.22
CA GLY A 433 -12.13 -4.27 -0.24
C GLY A 433 -12.39 -2.95 0.49
N LYS A 434 -13.35 -2.94 1.42
CA LYS A 434 -13.74 -1.74 2.19
C LYS A 434 -12.67 -1.42 3.25
N GLY A 435 -11.66 -0.64 2.88
CA GLY A 435 -10.56 -0.24 3.77
C GLY A 435 -9.41 -1.24 3.86
N TRP A 436 -9.35 -2.22 2.96
CA TRP A 436 -8.33 -3.27 2.94
C TRP A 436 -8.13 -3.77 1.50
N GLY A 437 -6.97 -4.39 1.20
CA GLY A 437 -6.64 -4.91 -0.12
C GLY A 437 -5.18 -4.65 -0.53
N ALA A 438 -4.86 -4.91 -1.80
CA ALA A 438 -3.57 -4.62 -2.40
C ALA A 438 -3.66 -3.34 -3.24
N VAL A 439 -2.69 -2.43 -3.11
CA VAL A 439 -2.67 -1.16 -3.86
C VAL A 439 -1.31 -0.95 -4.50
N ALA A 440 -1.29 -0.84 -5.83
CA ALA A 440 -0.11 -0.48 -6.60
C ALA A 440 -0.48 0.64 -7.59
N ILE A 441 -0.23 1.88 -7.17
CA ILE A 441 -0.52 3.09 -7.97
C ILE A 441 0.52 3.21 -9.11
N PRO A 442 0.09 3.26 -10.38
CA PRO A 442 0.98 3.53 -11.50
C PRO A 442 1.69 4.89 -11.34
N ARG A 443 2.98 4.92 -11.61
CA ARG A 443 3.82 6.13 -11.53
C ARG A 443 3.91 6.84 -12.87
N ILE A 444 4.17 8.15 -12.84
CA ILE A 444 4.37 8.97 -14.03
C ILE A 444 5.47 8.34 -14.91
N GLY A 445 5.21 8.24 -16.22
CA GLY A 445 6.08 7.59 -17.19
C GLY A 445 5.87 6.09 -17.38
N GLN A 446 5.14 5.41 -16.48
CA GLN A 446 4.83 3.98 -16.66
C GLN A 446 3.77 3.77 -17.74
N GLU A 447 3.90 2.66 -18.47
CA GLU A 447 2.91 2.25 -19.47
C GLU A 447 1.81 1.39 -18.82
N VAL A 448 0.57 1.78 -19.06
CA VAL A 448 -0.62 1.11 -18.54
C VAL A 448 -1.53 0.66 -19.67
N ILE A 449 -2.27 -0.42 -19.44
CA ILE A 449 -3.35 -0.87 -20.32
C ILE A 449 -4.64 -0.19 -19.87
N VAL A 450 -5.28 0.53 -20.78
CA VAL A 450 -6.55 1.22 -20.61
C VAL A 450 -7.63 0.51 -21.41
N ASP A 451 -8.65 0.04 -20.70
CA ASP A 451 -9.89 -0.47 -21.28
C ASP A 451 -10.98 0.59 -21.20
N PHE A 452 -12.11 0.36 -21.87
CA PHE A 452 -13.20 1.32 -22.01
C PHE A 452 -14.52 0.64 -21.65
N LEU A 453 -15.19 1.12 -20.60
CA LEU A 453 -16.45 0.53 -20.14
C LEU A 453 -17.50 0.63 -21.25
N GLU A 454 -18.13 -0.50 -21.62
CA GLU A 454 -19.05 -0.61 -22.76
C GLU A 454 -18.43 -0.20 -24.12
N GLY A 455 -17.09 -0.25 -24.22
CA GLY A 455 -16.34 0.23 -25.39
C GLY A 455 -16.46 1.74 -25.62
N ASP A 456 -16.97 2.51 -24.65
CA ASP A 456 -17.19 3.95 -24.75
C ASP A 456 -15.87 4.71 -24.54
N PRO A 457 -15.36 5.47 -25.54
CA PRO A 457 -14.12 6.22 -25.39
C PRO A 457 -14.17 7.27 -24.27
N ASP A 458 -15.37 7.67 -23.84
CA ASP A 458 -15.58 8.62 -22.73
C ASP A 458 -15.43 7.97 -21.34
N ARG A 459 -15.32 6.63 -21.25
CA ARG A 459 -15.28 5.86 -20.00
C ARG A 459 -14.03 4.98 -19.84
N PRO A 460 -12.83 5.57 -19.85
CA PRO A 460 -11.59 4.81 -19.71
C PRO A 460 -11.35 4.30 -18.28
N ILE A 461 -10.78 3.11 -18.17
CA ILE A 461 -10.35 2.47 -16.91
C ILE A 461 -9.02 1.74 -17.12
N VAL A 462 -8.06 1.91 -16.22
CA VAL A 462 -6.78 1.19 -16.29
C VAL A 462 -6.97 -0.23 -15.77
N THR A 463 -6.67 -1.23 -16.60
CA THR A 463 -6.87 -2.66 -16.28
C THR A 463 -5.57 -3.44 -16.10
N GLY A 464 -4.44 -2.90 -16.58
CA GLY A 464 -3.15 -3.60 -16.53
C GLY A 464 -1.94 -2.66 -16.57
N ARG A 465 -0.76 -3.24 -16.42
CA ARG A 465 0.54 -2.57 -16.57
C ARG A 465 1.43 -3.47 -17.42
N VAL A 466 2.29 -2.87 -18.23
CA VAL A 466 3.24 -3.61 -19.08
C VAL A 466 4.63 -3.00 -18.97
N TYR A 467 5.64 -3.87 -19.07
CA TYR A 467 7.03 -3.43 -19.24
C TYR A 467 7.30 -3.11 -20.70
N ASN A 468 8.25 -2.21 -20.95
CA ASN A 468 8.72 -1.84 -22.29
C ASN A 468 10.23 -1.58 -22.27
N ALA A 469 10.82 -1.10 -23.38
CA ALA A 469 12.26 -0.93 -23.49
C ALA A 469 12.84 0.12 -22.51
N GLU A 470 12.04 1.09 -22.06
CA GLU A 470 12.45 2.11 -21.08
C GLU A 470 12.12 1.67 -19.64
N GLN A 471 11.03 0.92 -19.48
CA GLN A 471 10.55 0.35 -18.23
C GLN A 471 10.74 -1.16 -18.28
N MET A 472 11.99 -1.62 -18.19
CA MET A 472 12.32 -3.06 -18.26
C MET A 472 11.87 -3.81 -16.99
N PRO A 473 11.61 -5.13 -17.09
CA PRO A 473 11.36 -5.98 -15.92
C PRO A 473 12.47 -5.88 -14.86
N PRO A 474 12.17 -6.08 -13.57
CA PRO A 474 13.12 -5.88 -12.47
C PRO A 474 14.25 -6.91 -12.43
N TYR A 475 14.06 -8.06 -13.07
CA TYR A 475 15.03 -9.15 -13.15
C TYR A 475 15.46 -9.33 -14.60
N GLU A 476 16.76 -9.50 -14.82
CA GLU A 476 17.31 -9.64 -16.17
C GLU A 476 16.74 -10.90 -16.84
N LEU A 477 16.01 -10.70 -17.94
CA LEU A 477 15.41 -11.77 -18.73
C LEU A 477 16.15 -11.92 -20.07
N PRO A 478 16.31 -13.16 -20.58
CA PRO A 478 15.73 -14.41 -20.08
C PRO A 478 16.56 -15.14 -19.00
N ALA A 479 17.70 -14.58 -18.56
CA ALA A 479 18.63 -15.26 -17.64
C ALA A 479 17.99 -15.69 -16.31
N ASN A 480 17.09 -14.88 -15.76
CA ASN A 480 16.42 -15.11 -14.49
C ASN A 480 14.93 -15.49 -14.65
N MET A 481 14.59 -16.32 -15.64
CA MET A 481 13.20 -16.70 -15.94
C MET A 481 12.45 -17.45 -14.82
N THR A 482 13.18 -17.97 -13.82
CA THR A 482 12.62 -18.65 -12.63
C THR A 482 12.39 -17.72 -11.44
N GLN A 483 12.69 -16.42 -11.57
CA GLN A 483 12.45 -15.44 -10.51
C GLN A 483 11.08 -14.80 -10.64
N THR A 484 10.35 -14.75 -9.53
CA THR A 484 9.05 -14.08 -9.40
C THR A 484 9.06 -13.19 -8.16
N GLY A 485 8.47 -12.00 -8.21
CA GLY A 485 8.45 -11.15 -7.04
C GLY A 485 7.81 -9.78 -7.23
N ILE A 486 7.84 -9.01 -6.15
CA ILE A 486 7.40 -7.62 -6.10
C ILE A 486 8.60 -6.79 -5.67
N LYS A 487 9.05 -5.89 -6.55
CA LYS A 487 10.14 -4.95 -6.28
C LYS A 487 9.62 -3.52 -6.38
N SER A 488 9.73 -2.78 -5.28
CA SER A 488 9.32 -1.38 -5.21
C SER A 488 10.50 -0.44 -5.52
N ARG A 489 10.27 0.87 -5.39
CA ARG A 489 11.29 1.92 -5.54
C ARG A 489 10.99 3.02 -4.54
N SER A 490 11.98 3.50 -3.80
CA SER A 490 11.81 4.68 -2.93
C SER A 490 11.32 5.88 -3.76
N SER A 491 10.44 6.70 -3.18
CA SER A 491 9.86 7.89 -3.84
C SER A 491 9.85 9.05 -2.85
N LYS A 492 10.26 10.26 -3.21
CA LYS A 492 10.85 10.67 -4.50
C LYS A 492 12.37 10.48 -4.55
N GLY A 493 12.95 10.39 -5.75
CA GLY A 493 14.39 10.41 -5.99
C GLY A 493 15.12 9.09 -5.71
N GLY A 494 14.39 7.96 -5.64
CA GLY A 494 15.00 6.65 -5.40
C GLY A 494 15.85 6.19 -6.57
N SER A 495 17.09 5.77 -6.29
CA SER A 495 17.95 5.12 -7.28
C SER A 495 17.62 3.64 -7.44
N GLY A 496 18.31 2.96 -8.38
CA GLY A 496 18.26 1.51 -8.57
C GLY A 496 18.52 0.67 -7.31
N ALA A 497 19.24 1.22 -6.33
CA ALA A 497 19.55 0.56 -5.06
C ALA A 497 18.44 0.69 -4.00
N ASN A 498 17.61 1.74 -4.07
CA ASN A 498 16.66 2.05 -3.00
C ASN A 498 15.31 1.37 -3.25
N CYS A 499 15.05 0.23 -2.61
CA CYS A 499 13.82 -0.53 -2.82
C CYS A 499 13.45 -1.43 -1.64
N ASN A 500 12.16 -1.73 -1.49
CA ASN A 500 11.70 -2.92 -0.78
C ASN A 500 11.41 -4.03 -1.79
N GLU A 501 11.80 -5.28 -1.49
CA GLU A 501 11.66 -6.42 -2.41
C GLU A 501 11.22 -7.68 -1.66
N LEU A 502 10.24 -8.38 -2.23
CA LEU A 502 9.93 -9.79 -1.93
C LEU A 502 10.11 -10.59 -3.21
N ARG A 503 11.08 -11.50 -3.24
CA ARG A 503 11.41 -12.33 -4.41
C ARG A 503 11.48 -13.81 -4.06
N PHE A 504 10.91 -14.63 -4.93
CA PHE A 504 10.98 -16.08 -4.95
C PHE A 504 11.84 -16.50 -6.15
N GLU A 505 12.82 -17.37 -5.90
CA GLU A 505 13.65 -18.03 -6.92
C GLU A 505 13.30 -19.53 -6.92
N ASP A 506 12.81 -20.01 -8.05
CA ASP A 506 12.38 -21.40 -8.24
C ASP A 506 13.41 -22.25 -9.02
N LYS A 507 14.64 -21.76 -9.17
CA LYS A 507 15.73 -22.55 -9.76
C LYS A 507 16.08 -23.74 -8.87
N LYS A 508 15.75 -24.94 -9.36
CA LYS A 508 15.97 -26.21 -8.66
C LYS A 508 17.40 -26.36 -8.11
N GLY A 509 17.52 -26.63 -6.81
CA GLY A 509 18.79 -26.78 -6.10
C GLY A 509 19.48 -25.46 -5.72
N ALA A 510 18.84 -24.33 -6.01
CA ALA A 510 19.28 -22.98 -5.68
C ALA A 510 18.08 -22.08 -5.31
N GLU A 511 16.99 -22.68 -4.81
CA GLU A 511 15.78 -21.98 -4.43
C GLU A 511 16.06 -20.94 -3.34
N GLN A 512 15.43 -19.77 -3.43
CA GLN A 512 15.64 -18.68 -2.47
C GLN A 512 14.36 -17.85 -2.29
N VAL A 513 14.08 -17.47 -1.05
CA VAL A 513 13.18 -16.36 -0.73
C VAL A 513 14.01 -15.19 -0.23
N LEU A 514 13.92 -14.05 -0.90
CA LEU A 514 14.53 -12.79 -0.47
C LEU A 514 13.44 -11.86 0.07
N LEU A 515 13.60 -11.42 1.32
CA LEU A 515 12.90 -10.28 1.88
C LEU A 515 13.93 -9.17 2.13
N HIS A 516 13.77 -8.05 1.43
CA HIS A 516 14.64 -6.88 1.56
C HIS A 516 13.80 -5.67 1.95
N ALA A 517 14.14 -5.06 3.09
CA ALA A 517 13.60 -3.79 3.55
C ALA A 517 14.67 -2.70 3.41
N GLU A 518 14.34 -1.61 2.73
CA GLU A 518 15.28 -0.49 2.50
C GLU A 518 15.66 0.22 3.82
N LYS A 519 14.75 0.20 4.79
CA LYS A 519 14.91 0.94 6.05
C LYS A 519 14.48 0.12 7.26
N ASN A 520 13.25 0.31 7.74
CA ASN A 520 12.72 -0.43 8.87
C ASN A 520 11.96 -1.66 8.38
N GLN A 521 12.06 -2.76 9.13
CA GLN A 521 11.22 -3.93 9.00
C GLN A 521 10.52 -4.18 10.33
N ASP A 522 9.22 -3.95 10.35
CA ASP A 522 8.37 -4.20 11.52
C ASP A 522 7.58 -5.51 11.27
N ILE A 523 7.60 -6.42 12.24
CA ILE A 523 6.85 -7.69 12.22
C ILE A 523 6.01 -7.75 13.50
N GLU A 524 4.70 -7.94 13.34
CA GLU A 524 3.75 -8.09 14.44
C GLU A 524 2.97 -9.40 14.26
N VAL A 525 2.99 -10.26 15.28
CA VAL A 525 2.31 -11.55 15.30
C VAL A 525 1.44 -11.63 16.55
N GLU A 526 0.13 -11.70 16.36
CA GLU A 526 -0.87 -11.58 17.43
C GLU A 526 -1.03 -12.83 18.31
N ASN A 527 -0.48 -13.97 17.89
CA ASN A 527 -0.59 -15.21 18.64
C ASN A 527 0.75 -15.96 18.65
N ASP A 528 0.94 -16.90 17.72
CA ASP A 528 2.11 -17.78 17.69
C ASP A 528 2.96 -17.52 16.45
N GLU A 529 4.26 -17.22 16.65
CA GLU A 529 5.28 -17.25 15.60
C GLU A 529 6.02 -18.60 15.67
N THR A 530 6.13 -19.31 14.55
CA THR A 530 6.95 -20.52 14.45
C THR A 530 8.01 -20.35 13.38
N HIS A 531 9.24 -20.74 13.69
CA HIS A 531 10.37 -20.64 12.76
C HIS A 531 11.20 -21.92 12.82
N TRP A 532 11.27 -22.64 11.69
CA TRP A 532 12.07 -23.86 11.53
C TRP A 532 13.05 -23.69 10.38
N VAL A 533 14.32 -23.99 10.64
CA VAL A 533 15.40 -23.95 9.66
C VAL A 533 15.98 -25.35 9.55
N GLY A 534 15.90 -25.95 8.35
CA GLY A 534 16.33 -27.34 8.13
C GLY A 534 17.84 -27.56 8.08
N HIS A 535 18.64 -26.48 8.02
CA HIS A 535 20.10 -26.51 8.02
C HIS A 535 20.65 -25.37 8.90
N ASP A 536 21.35 -24.38 8.32
CA ASP A 536 22.01 -23.32 9.09
C ASP A 536 21.20 -22.03 9.14
N ARG A 537 21.21 -21.36 10.29
CA ARG A 537 20.75 -19.98 10.46
C ARG A 537 21.93 -19.08 10.84
N LYS A 538 22.16 -18.01 10.08
CA LYS A 538 23.11 -16.94 10.42
C LYS A 538 22.36 -15.63 10.64
N LYS A 539 22.63 -14.97 11.78
CA LYS A 539 22.09 -13.65 12.14
C LYS A 539 23.26 -12.73 12.46
N ASN A 540 23.29 -11.56 11.82
CA ASN A 540 24.25 -10.50 12.11
C ASN A 540 23.46 -9.25 12.57
N VAL A 541 23.88 -8.65 13.68
CA VAL A 541 23.34 -7.39 14.19
C VAL A 541 24.54 -6.48 14.46
N ASP A 542 24.63 -5.36 13.75
CA ASP A 542 25.84 -4.52 13.77
C ASP A 542 25.90 -3.58 14.99
N HIS A 543 24.76 -3.27 15.62
CA HIS A 543 24.66 -2.38 16.77
C HIS A 543 24.10 -3.12 17.99
N ASP A 544 22.81 -2.97 18.30
CA ASP A 544 22.21 -3.53 19.51
C ASP A 544 21.15 -4.60 19.21
N GLU A 545 21.12 -5.63 20.06
CA GLU A 545 20.02 -6.58 20.16
C GLU A 545 19.44 -6.54 21.58
N THR A 546 18.14 -6.25 21.69
CA THR A 546 17.38 -6.38 22.95
C THR A 546 16.41 -7.56 22.82
N THR A 547 16.45 -8.50 23.77
CA THR A 547 15.50 -9.62 23.85
C THR A 547 14.74 -9.56 25.17
N LEU A 548 13.40 -9.54 25.13
CA LEU A 548 12.53 -9.62 26.30
C LEU A 548 11.67 -10.88 26.22
N VAL A 549 11.84 -11.79 27.19
CA VAL A 549 10.99 -12.98 27.35
C VAL A 549 10.22 -12.83 28.66
N LYS A 550 8.89 -12.78 28.61
CA LYS A 550 8.05 -12.50 29.79
C LYS A 550 7.84 -13.69 30.72
N HIS A 551 7.94 -14.91 30.20
CA HIS A 551 7.75 -16.15 30.98
C HIS A 551 9.04 -16.97 30.93
N ASP A 552 9.08 -18.06 30.16
CA ASP A 552 10.22 -18.97 30.12
C ASP A 552 11.00 -18.86 28.81
N ARG A 553 12.33 -18.96 28.92
CA ARG A 553 13.23 -19.25 27.79
C ARG A 553 13.88 -20.60 28.06
N THR A 554 13.71 -21.55 27.14
CA THR A 554 14.44 -22.82 27.14
C THR A 554 15.38 -22.85 25.94
N GLU A 555 16.65 -23.18 26.18
CA GLU A 555 17.67 -23.30 25.14
C GLU A 555 18.33 -24.67 25.24
N THR A 556 18.53 -25.34 24.11
CA THR A 556 19.18 -26.65 24.03
C THR A 556 20.19 -26.65 22.89
N VAL A 557 21.46 -26.83 23.22
CA VAL A 557 22.56 -26.91 22.26
C VAL A 557 23.08 -28.35 22.23
N GLY A 558 22.89 -29.05 21.11
CA GLY A 558 23.17 -30.49 21.02
C GLY A 558 24.66 -30.88 20.91
N ASN A 559 25.55 -29.92 20.64
CA ASN A 559 26.99 -30.18 20.51
C ASN A 559 27.81 -29.16 21.34
N ASN A 560 28.22 -28.03 20.72
CA ASN A 560 29.05 -27.03 21.38
C ASN A 560 28.39 -25.65 21.37
N GLU A 561 28.44 -24.95 22.50
CA GLU A 561 28.14 -23.53 22.60
C GLU A 561 29.44 -22.74 22.83
N LYS A 562 29.63 -21.62 22.12
CA LYS A 562 30.74 -20.70 22.33
C LYS A 562 30.21 -19.27 22.47
N ILE A 563 30.36 -18.69 23.65
CA ILE A 563 30.03 -17.29 23.94
C ILE A 563 31.32 -16.50 24.12
N ALA A 564 31.47 -15.38 23.39
CA ALA A 564 32.59 -14.45 23.55
C ALA A 564 32.05 -13.05 23.87
N ILE A 565 32.42 -12.52 25.04
CA ILE A 565 32.06 -11.17 25.50
C ILE A 565 33.36 -10.37 25.64
N VAL A 566 33.46 -9.22 24.98
CA VAL A 566 34.71 -8.45 24.86
C VAL A 566 34.92 -7.49 26.03
N VAL A 567 33.84 -6.92 26.56
CA VAL A 567 33.89 -5.91 27.64
C VAL A 567 33.33 -6.51 28.93
N ASP A 568 32.02 -6.45 29.15
CA ASP A 568 31.39 -6.84 30.41
C ASP A 568 30.22 -7.82 30.20
N ARG A 569 30.03 -8.74 31.16
CA ARG A 569 28.81 -9.54 31.34
C ARG A 569 28.30 -9.32 32.75
N THR A 570 27.03 -8.93 32.88
CA THR A 570 26.32 -8.84 34.16
C THR A 570 25.16 -9.83 34.14
N GLU A 571 25.00 -10.61 35.20
CA GLU A 571 23.95 -11.61 35.34
C GLU A 571 23.33 -11.51 36.73
N THR A 572 22.00 -11.49 36.79
CA THR A 572 21.21 -11.41 38.02
C THR A 572 20.19 -12.54 38.01
N VAL A 573 20.25 -13.43 38.99
CA VAL A 573 19.32 -14.54 39.15
C VAL A 573 18.49 -14.31 40.41
N GLY A 574 17.16 -14.22 40.26
CA GLY A 574 16.26 -13.81 41.35
C GLY A 574 15.98 -14.89 42.41
N ALA A 575 16.12 -16.17 42.06
CA ALA A 575 15.86 -17.29 42.97
C ALA A 575 17.04 -18.27 43.03
N ASN A 576 17.15 -19.18 42.05
CA ASN A 576 18.14 -20.25 42.05
C ASN A 576 18.87 -20.32 40.71
N GLU A 577 20.19 -20.48 40.75
CA GLU A 577 21.02 -20.89 39.63
C GLU A 577 21.55 -22.31 39.91
N SER A 578 21.43 -23.23 38.94
CA SER A 578 21.97 -24.58 39.03
C SER A 578 22.84 -24.87 37.82
N ILE A 579 24.12 -25.20 38.06
CA ILE A 579 25.08 -25.52 37.01
C ILE A 579 25.61 -26.93 37.26
N THR A 580 25.43 -27.83 36.28
CA THR A 580 25.99 -29.19 36.30
C THR A 580 27.04 -29.31 35.20
N ILE A 581 28.27 -29.69 35.53
CA ILE A 581 29.34 -29.97 34.57
C ILE A 581 29.70 -31.45 34.66
N GLY A 582 29.59 -32.18 33.54
CA GLY A 582 29.81 -33.63 33.52
C GLY A 582 31.28 -34.07 33.56
N SER A 583 32.22 -33.17 33.24
CA SER A 583 33.66 -33.45 33.26
C SER A 583 34.40 -32.27 33.90
N ASN A 584 35.13 -31.46 33.13
CA ASN A 584 36.00 -30.42 33.67
C ASN A 584 35.37 -29.02 33.59
N ARG A 585 35.52 -28.23 34.66
CA ARG A 585 35.31 -26.77 34.65
C ARG A 585 36.64 -26.08 34.96
N THR A 586 37.13 -25.24 34.04
CA THR A 586 38.29 -24.37 34.27
C THR A 586 37.82 -22.94 34.41
N LYS A 587 38.22 -22.25 35.49
CA LYS A 587 37.95 -20.83 35.71
C LYS A 587 39.28 -20.10 35.91
N THR A 588 39.50 -19.04 35.13
CA THR A 588 40.67 -18.16 35.26
C THR A 588 40.19 -16.73 35.45
N VAL A 589 40.68 -16.06 36.48
CA VAL A 589 40.34 -14.67 36.81
C VAL A 589 41.63 -13.86 36.81
N GLY A 590 41.73 -12.83 35.97
CA GLY A 590 42.98 -12.08 35.76
C GLY A 590 43.32 -11.07 36.87
N ALA A 591 42.35 -10.69 37.69
CA ALA A 591 42.53 -9.73 38.79
C ALA A 591 41.94 -10.28 40.10
N SER A 592 40.70 -9.91 40.45
CA SER A 592 40.06 -10.29 41.71
C SER A 592 38.79 -11.10 41.51
N GLU A 593 38.60 -12.12 42.35
CA GLU A 593 37.32 -12.81 42.53
C GLU A 593 36.80 -12.55 43.94
N THR A 594 35.56 -12.06 44.06
CA THR A 594 34.87 -11.87 45.34
C THR A 594 33.65 -12.78 45.37
N ALA A 595 33.53 -13.62 46.40
CA ALA A 595 32.36 -14.48 46.62
C ALA A 595 31.80 -14.24 48.02
N THR A 596 30.58 -13.71 48.08
CA THR A 596 29.86 -13.46 49.35
C THR A 596 28.72 -14.46 49.49
N VAL A 597 28.70 -15.22 50.58
CA VAL A 597 27.64 -16.18 50.91
C VAL A 597 27.07 -15.83 52.27
N THR A 598 25.77 -15.53 52.34
CA THR A 598 25.13 -14.97 53.56
C THR A 598 24.74 -16.01 54.59
N LEU A 599 24.32 -17.21 54.15
CA LEU A 599 23.86 -18.29 55.04
C LEU A 599 24.92 -19.38 55.16
N GLN A 600 25.15 -20.14 54.09
CA GLN A 600 26.01 -21.31 54.14
C GLN A 600 26.64 -21.59 52.78
N ARG A 601 27.95 -21.88 52.79
CA ARG A 601 28.68 -22.47 51.67
C ARG A 601 29.13 -23.87 52.06
N THR A 602 28.66 -24.89 51.34
CA THR A 602 29.21 -26.26 51.45
C THR A 602 30.21 -26.48 50.31
N HIS A 603 31.43 -26.88 50.64
CA HIS A 603 32.43 -27.26 49.66
C HIS A 603 32.84 -28.71 49.93
N THR A 604 32.76 -29.57 48.91
CA THR A 604 33.08 -31.00 49.02
C THR A 604 33.97 -31.40 47.86
N VAL A 605 35.13 -31.98 48.17
CA VAL A 605 36.11 -32.44 47.20
C VAL A 605 36.33 -33.94 47.39
N GLY A 606 36.10 -34.73 46.34
CA GLY A 606 36.06 -36.19 46.46
C GLY A 606 37.43 -36.90 46.47
N VAL A 607 38.48 -36.26 45.93
CA VAL A 607 39.82 -36.88 45.80
C VAL A 607 40.90 -36.00 46.42
N ASN A 608 41.17 -34.83 45.83
CA ASN A 608 42.24 -33.94 46.27
C ASN A 608 41.85 -32.47 46.04
N GLU A 609 42.08 -31.64 47.05
CA GLU A 609 42.01 -30.19 46.96
C GLU A 609 43.42 -29.63 47.10
N THR A 610 43.86 -28.77 46.18
CA THR A 610 45.15 -28.09 46.28
C THR A 610 44.91 -26.59 46.25
N ILE A 611 45.25 -25.94 47.36
CA ILE A 611 45.19 -24.49 47.51
C ILE A 611 46.62 -23.98 47.54
N THR A 612 47.00 -23.16 46.56
CA THR A 612 48.30 -22.47 46.54
C THR A 612 48.06 -20.98 46.68
N VAL A 613 48.59 -20.38 47.74
CA VAL A 613 48.50 -18.93 48.00
C VAL A 613 49.91 -18.34 47.88
N GLY A 614 50.13 -17.45 46.92
CA GLY A 614 51.44 -16.84 46.68
C GLY A 614 51.79 -15.66 47.60
N GLY A 615 50.80 -15.11 48.31
CA GLY A 615 50.96 -13.99 49.25
C GLY A 615 50.57 -14.40 50.67
N ALA A 616 49.51 -13.78 51.20
CA ALA A 616 48.95 -14.11 52.51
C ALA A 616 47.60 -14.83 52.37
N GLN A 617 47.37 -15.83 53.22
CA GLN A 617 46.05 -16.43 53.43
C GLN A 617 45.55 -16.01 54.81
N GLU A 618 44.49 -15.22 54.87
CA GLU A 618 43.82 -14.84 56.11
C GLU A 618 42.53 -15.64 56.28
N VAL A 619 42.37 -16.28 57.44
CA VAL A 619 41.16 -17.03 57.81
C VAL A 619 40.65 -16.49 59.14
N THR A 620 39.50 -15.82 59.12
CA THR A 620 38.81 -15.35 60.32
C THR A 620 37.57 -16.20 60.56
N VAL A 621 37.44 -16.79 61.76
CA VAL A 621 36.28 -17.58 62.15
C VAL A 621 35.61 -16.93 63.36
N GLY A 622 34.34 -16.54 63.22
CA GLY A 622 33.64 -15.74 64.24
C GLY A 622 33.02 -16.53 65.40
N ALA A 623 32.79 -17.84 65.25
CA ALA A 623 32.13 -18.65 66.27
C ALA A 623 32.89 -19.95 66.55
N PHE A 624 32.99 -20.83 65.55
CA PHE A 624 33.52 -22.18 65.73
C PHE A 624 34.22 -22.66 64.45
N GLN A 625 35.43 -23.20 64.61
CA GLN A 625 36.15 -23.92 63.58
C GLN A 625 36.39 -25.36 64.07
N ALA A 626 35.95 -26.36 63.30
CA ALA A 626 36.34 -27.75 63.50
C ALA A 626 37.22 -28.20 62.33
N ILE A 627 38.35 -28.83 62.66
CA ILE A 627 39.20 -29.53 61.70
C ILE A 627 39.25 -30.99 62.15
N THR A 628 38.63 -31.88 61.38
CA THR A 628 38.68 -33.32 61.61
C THR A 628 39.53 -33.96 60.52
N VAL A 629 40.59 -34.65 60.91
CA VAL A 629 41.49 -35.33 59.97
C VAL A 629 41.40 -36.84 60.19
N GLY A 630 40.97 -37.58 59.16
CA GLY A 630 40.64 -39.00 59.30
C GLY A 630 41.83 -39.96 59.28
N ALA A 631 42.98 -39.55 58.73
CA ALA A 631 44.16 -40.41 58.62
C ALA A 631 45.43 -39.71 59.14
N PHE A 632 45.84 -38.62 58.49
CA PHE A 632 47.11 -37.97 58.75
C PHE A 632 47.04 -36.47 58.51
N GLN A 633 47.52 -35.68 59.46
CA GLN A 633 47.73 -34.24 59.32
C GLN A 633 49.22 -33.94 59.49
N ALA A 634 49.84 -33.31 58.49
CA ALA A 634 51.16 -32.70 58.62
C ALA A 634 51.02 -31.17 58.62
N LEU A 635 51.59 -30.53 59.64
CA LEU A 635 51.79 -29.09 59.67
C LEU A 635 53.29 -28.81 59.66
N THR A 636 53.77 -28.17 58.60
CA THR A 636 55.17 -27.72 58.49
C THR A 636 55.16 -26.19 58.43
N VAL A 637 55.85 -25.55 59.38
CA VAL A 637 55.96 -24.08 59.43
C VAL A 637 57.43 -23.71 59.20
N GLY A 638 57.70 -22.96 58.14
CA GLY A 638 59.07 -22.71 57.67
C GLY A 638 59.87 -21.67 58.46
N ALA A 639 59.21 -20.79 59.22
CA ALA A 639 59.89 -19.74 59.99
C ALA A 639 59.41 -19.69 61.44
N TYR A 640 58.14 -19.37 61.67
CA TYR A 640 57.62 -19.11 63.00
C TYR A 640 56.15 -19.52 63.11
N GLN A 641 55.82 -20.26 64.16
CA GLN A 641 54.45 -20.58 64.54
C GLN A 641 54.16 -19.99 65.93
N ALA A 642 53.16 -19.12 66.02
CA ALA A 642 52.57 -18.69 67.28
C ALA A 642 51.22 -19.35 67.49
N VAL A 643 50.99 -19.88 68.69
CA VAL A 643 49.67 -20.33 69.14
C VAL A 643 49.36 -19.56 70.42
N THR A 644 48.39 -18.63 70.33
CA THR A 644 47.90 -17.87 71.48
C THR A 644 46.47 -18.32 71.76
N VAL A 645 46.22 -18.85 72.96
CA VAL A 645 44.89 -19.31 73.40
C VAL A 645 44.40 -18.42 74.52
N GLY A 646 43.23 -17.80 74.36
CA GLY A 646 42.71 -16.79 75.31
C GLY A 646 42.01 -17.35 76.56
N ALA A 647 41.65 -18.63 76.56
CA ALA A 647 41.07 -19.34 77.69
C ALA A 647 41.81 -20.67 77.90
N ASP A 648 41.17 -21.80 77.65
CA ASP A 648 41.76 -23.12 77.87
C ASP A 648 42.26 -23.76 76.57
N GLN A 649 43.46 -24.32 76.63
CA GLN A 649 43.96 -25.25 75.62
C GLN A 649 43.96 -26.67 76.20
N THR A 650 43.20 -27.58 75.60
CA THR A 650 43.25 -29.01 75.94
C THR A 650 43.91 -29.78 74.79
N VAL A 651 44.95 -30.54 75.11
CA VAL A 651 45.64 -31.43 74.16
C VAL A 651 45.43 -32.87 74.64
N GLY A 652 44.58 -33.62 73.94
CA GLY A 652 44.33 -35.04 74.20
C GLY A 652 45.04 -35.90 73.15
N ILE A 653 45.87 -36.85 73.60
CA ILE A 653 46.67 -37.71 72.71
C ILE A 653 46.33 -39.15 73.06
N GLY A 654 45.73 -39.88 72.12
CA GLY A 654 45.33 -41.28 72.33
C GLY A 654 46.45 -42.30 72.14
N GLY A 655 47.58 -41.89 71.58
CA GLY A 655 48.78 -42.70 71.39
C GLY A 655 50.01 -42.08 72.06
N SER A 656 51.16 -42.12 71.41
CA SER A 656 52.38 -41.48 71.91
C SER A 656 52.47 -40.01 71.52
N GLN A 657 52.80 -39.15 72.47
CA GLN A 657 53.33 -37.81 72.18
C GLN A 657 54.86 -37.86 72.15
N SER A 658 55.47 -37.37 71.07
CA SER A 658 56.92 -37.14 71.02
C SER A 658 57.17 -35.67 70.75
N THR A 659 57.91 -35.03 71.65
CA THR A 659 58.36 -33.65 71.51
C THR A 659 59.88 -33.67 71.39
N SER A 660 60.40 -33.25 70.24
CA SER A 660 61.84 -33.10 70.02
C SER A 660 62.12 -31.61 69.82
N VAL A 661 62.92 -31.03 70.71
CA VAL A 661 63.31 -29.63 70.66
C VAL A 661 64.80 -29.56 70.35
N GLY A 662 65.17 -28.91 69.26
CA GLY A 662 66.56 -28.87 68.78
C GLY A 662 67.48 -27.88 69.51
N SER A 663 66.91 -26.97 70.30
CA SER A 663 67.63 -26.02 71.16
C SER A 663 66.93 -26.00 72.53
N ASP A 664 66.43 -24.85 72.97
CA ASP A 664 65.91 -24.70 74.33
C ASP A 664 64.41 -24.97 74.39
N GLN A 665 64.00 -25.85 75.31
CA GLN A 665 62.61 -25.97 75.74
C GLN A 665 62.46 -25.25 77.09
N SER A 666 61.75 -24.13 77.10
CA SER A 666 61.38 -23.43 78.32
C SER A 666 59.91 -23.69 78.64
N LEU A 667 59.63 -24.21 79.84
CA LEU A 667 58.28 -24.34 80.37
C LEU A 667 58.15 -23.43 81.58
N ASP A 668 57.34 -22.37 81.46
CA ASP A 668 56.99 -21.48 82.57
C ASP A 668 55.52 -21.70 82.93
N VAL A 669 55.25 -22.05 84.19
CA VAL A 669 53.89 -22.32 84.69
C VAL A 669 53.64 -21.38 85.86
N GLY A 670 52.83 -20.34 85.64
CA GLY A 670 52.50 -19.35 86.67
C GLY A 670 51.60 -19.88 87.79
N GLY A 671 50.98 -21.06 87.60
CA GLY A 671 50.12 -21.75 88.57
C GLY A 671 50.74 -23.03 89.12
N GLY A 672 49.91 -24.03 89.42
CA GLY A 672 50.38 -25.35 89.85
C GLY A 672 50.69 -26.26 88.66
N GLN A 673 51.83 -26.96 88.71
CA GLN A 673 52.14 -28.06 87.80
C GLN A 673 51.92 -29.39 88.53
N THR A 674 51.02 -30.22 88.03
CA THR A 674 50.81 -31.59 88.52
C THR A 674 51.24 -32.56 87.42
N VAL A 675 52.19 -33.43 87.75
CA VAL A 675 52.62 -34.53 86.88
C VAL A 675 52.23 -35.84 87.54
N THR A 676 51.49 -36.68 86.84
CA THR A 676 51.09 -38.01 87.29
C THR A 676 51.50 -39.03 86.25
N VAL A 677 52.35 -39.97 86.61
CA VAL A 677 52.82 -41.06 85.74
C VAL A 677 52.36 -42.37 86.36
N ALA A 678 51.59 -43.16 85.61
CA ALA A 678 50.94 -44.37 86.13
C ALA A 678 51.81 -45.64 86.04
N ALA A 679 52.82 -45.62 85.18
CA ALA A 679 53.80 -46.69 85.03
C ALA A 679 55.18 -46.13 85.40
N ASP A 680 56.19 -46.33 84.55
CA ASP A 680 57.54 -45.89 84.84
C ASP A 680 57.78 -44.45 84.37
N ALA A 681 58.27 -43.60 85.29
CA ALA A 681 58.90 -42.34 84.94
C ALA A 681 60.42 -42.55 84.91
N SER A 682 61.04 -42.34 83.74
CA SER A 682 62.50 -42.38 83.59
C SER A 682 62.99 -41.00 83.15
N GLU A 683 63.87 -40.41 83.96
CA GLU A 683 64.54 -39.16 83.64
C GLU A 683 66.04 -39.43 83.49
N ALA A 684 66.59 -39.18 82.30
CA ALA A 684 68.00 -39.33 82.01
C ALA A 684 68.60 -37.97 81.68
N ILE A 685 69.42 -37.43 82.59
CA ILE A 685 70.03 -36.12 82.43
C ILE A 685 71.53 -36.34 82.18
N SER A 686 71.98 -36.03 80.96
CA SER A 686 73.40 -36.16 80.59
C SER A 686 74.26 -35.00 81.12
N GLY A 687 73.62 -33.87 81.43
CA GLY A 687 74.23 -32.70 82.05
C GLY A 687 74.03 -32.64 83.57
N ALA A 688 74.09 -31.44 84.14
CA ALA A 688 73.80 -31.23 85.55
C ALA A 688 72.29 -31.14 85.81
N GLN A 689 71.81 -31.84 86.84
CA GLN A 689 70.49 -31.60 87.41
C GLN A 689 70.63 -30.69 88.63
N SER A 690 69.88 -29.59 88.67
CA SER A 690 69.75 -28.73 89.84
C SER A 690 68.29 -28.67 90.27
N SER A 691 68.01 -29.10 91.49
CA SER A 691 66.66 -29.03 92.09
C SER A 691 66.69 -28.12 93.30
N THR A 692 66.16 -26.90 93.14
CA THR A 692 65.99 -25.95 94.24
C THR A 692 64.57 -26.02 94.77
N VAL A 693 64.39 -26.46 96.01
CA VAL A 693 63.07 -26.50 96.67
C VAL A 693 63.11 -25.54 97.86
N SER A 694 62.41 -24.40 97.75
CA SER A 694 62.49 -23.31 98.73
C SER A 694 61.70 -23.56 100.03
N LYS A 695 60.81 -24.55 100.04
CA LYS A 695 60.01 -24.93 101.21
C LYS A 695 60.39 -26.35 101.66
N GLY A 696 59.45 -27.28 101.69
CA GLY A 696 59.70 -28.67 102.06
C GLY A 696 59.90 -29.55 100.83
N ARG A 697 60.86 -30.47 100.91
CA ARG A 697 60.93 -31.64 100.03
C ARG A 697 60.61 -32.88 100.85
N THR A 698 59.54 -33.58 100.48
CA THR A 698 59.21 -34.89 101.04
C THR A 698 59.49 -35.95 99.98
N THR A 699 60.21 -36.99 100.37
CA THR A 699 60.47 -38.15 99.51
C THR A 699 60.01 -39.38 100.28
N SER A 700 59.07 -40.12 99.71
CA SER A 700 58.51 -41.34 100.29
C SER A 700 58.68 -42.44 99.26
N VAL A 701 59.52 -43.43 99.57
CA VAL A 701 59.80 -44.59 98.71
C VAL A 701 59.20 -45.81 99.39
N GLY A 702 58.37 -46.57 98.65
CA GLY A 702 57.60 -47.69 99.20
C GLY A 702 58.40 -48.99 99.36
N GLU A 703 59.45 -49.15 98.55
CA GLU A 703 60.39 -50.26 98.62
C GLU A 703 61.81 -49.72 98.87
N ASP A 704 62.76 -49.97 97.96
CA ASP A 704 64.16 -49.59 98.17
C ASP A 704 64.47 -48.17 97.65
N ASP A 705 65.04 -47.33 98.52
CA ASP A 705 65.69 -46.09 98.11
C ASP A 705 67.20 -46.28 98.13
N SER A 706 67.83 -46.31 96.95
CA SER A 706 69.28 -46.47 96.81
C SER A 706 69.94 -45.16 96.42
N VAL A 707 70.72 -44.58 97.33
CA VAL A 707 71.56 -43.41 97.05
C VAL A 707 72.98 -43.88 96.79
N SER A 708 73.39 -43.91 95.53
CA SER A 708 74.76 -44.21 95.10
C SER A 708 75.42 -42.94 94.57
N VAL A 709 76.49 -42.48 95.24
CA VAL A 709 77.22 -41.28 94.84
C VAL A 709 78.67 -41.64 94.56
N GLY A 710 79.13 -41.44 93.33
CA GLY A 710 80.45 -41.87 92.88
C GLY A 710 81.64 -41.07 93.44
N LYS A 711 81.40 -39.93 94.10
CA LYS A 711 82.44 -39.13 94.77
C LYS A 711 82.06 -38.82 96.21
N ASN A 712 81.33 -37.72 96.43
CA ASN A 712 81.01 -37.23 97.77
C ASN A 712 79.50 -37.22 97.96
N LEU A 713 79.00 -38.01 98.91
CA LEU A 713 77.67 -37.79 99.48
C LEU A 713 77.82 -36.86 100.68
N VAL A 714 77.35 -35.63 100.55
CA VAL A 714 77.27 -34.67 101.65
C VAL A 714 75.83 -34.60 102.13
N ILE A 715 75.58 -35.04 103.36
CA ILE A 715 74.33 -34.78 104.07
C ILE A 715 74.64 -33.67 105.06
N ASP A 716 74.36 -32.44 104.65
CA ASP A 716 74.49 -31.25 105.51
C ASP A 716 73.09 -30.83 105.97
N ALA A 717 72.90 -30.78 107.29
CA ALA A 717 71.65 -30.38 107.90
C ALA A 717 71.92 -29.40 109.04
N GLY A 718 71.21 -28.27 109.06
CA GLY A 718 71.49 -27.16 109.97
C GLY A 718 71.18 -27.42 111.45
N GLU A 719 70.33 -28.39 111.77
CA GLU A 719 69.95 -28.68 113.16
C GLU A 719 70.42 -30.06 113.66
N SER A 720 70.04 -31.11 112.94
CA SER A 720 70.49 -32.47 113.25
C SER A 720 70.42 -33.37 112.03
N VAL A 721 71.30 -34.35 112.00
CA VAL A 721 71.19 -35.51 111.11
C VAL A 721 70.87 -36.71 111.99
N THR A 722 69.75 -37.38 111.69
CA THR A 722 69.33 -38.58 112.41
C THR A 722 69.23 -39.72 111.43
N ILE A 723 70.08 -40.73 111.60
CA ILE A 723 69.97 -42.00 110.88
C ILE A 723 69.33 -42.99 111.84
N LYS A 724 68.08 -43.38 111.53
CA LYS A 724 67.27 -44.22 112.40
C LYS A 724 66.86 -45.49 111.68
N THR A 725 67.08 -46.62 112.34
CA THR A 725 66.58 -47.93 111.89
C THR A 725 65.89 -48.59 113.07
N GLY A 726 64.56 -48.58 113.08
CA GLY A 726 63.76 -49.01 114.23
C GLY A 726 64.12 -48.21 115.49
N SER A 727 64.51 -48.91 116.56
CA SER A 727 64.93 -48.28 117.83
C SER A 727 66.42 -47.95 117.90
N ALA A 728 67.23 -48.34 116.91
CA ALA A 728 68.64 -47.98 116.82
C ALA A 728 68.80 -46.62 116.14
N CYS A 729 69.65 -45.76 116.70
CA CYS A 729 69.79 -44.39 116.23
C CYS A 729 71.24 -43.92 116.32
N ILE A 730 71.71 -43.30 115.24
CA ILE A 730 72.87 -42.42 115.27
C ILE A 730 72.32 -41.01 115.05
N SER A 731 72.39 -40.20 116.10
CA SER A 731 72.00 -38.80 116.05
C SER A 731 73.25 -37.92 116.15
N MET A 732 73.40 -37.05 115.17
CA MET A 732 74.44 -36.03 115.13
C MET A 732 73.75 -34.68 115.26
N LYS A 733 74.03 -33.97 116.35
CA LYS A 733 73.45 -32.65 116.65
C LYS A 733 74.45 -31.55 116.29
N LYS A 734 73.94 -30.35 116.01
CA LYS A 734 74.79 -29.19 115.64
C LYS A 734 75.82 -28.77 116.69
N ASP A 735 75.64 -29.14 117.96
CA ASP A 735 76.57 -28.84 119.06
C ASP A 735 77.77 -29.79 119.13
N GLY A 736 77.87 -30.73 118.17
CA GLY A 736 78.93 -31.73 118.11
C GLY A 736 78.64 -32.99 118.93
N THR A 737 77.49 -33.05 119.62
CA THR A 737 77.07 -34.26 120.33
C THR A 737 76.73 -35.36 119.33
N ILE A 738 77.42 -36.48 119.46
CA ILE A 738 77.07 -37.71 118.76
C ILE A 738 76.51 -38.68 119.77
N GLU A 739 75.22 -38.99 119.62
CA GLU A 739 74.53 -39.97 120.43
C GLU A 739 74.31 -41.23 119.60
N ILE A 740 74.90 -42.33 120.06
CA ILE A 740 74.67 -43.66 119.51
C ILE A 740 73.78 -44.40 120.51
N HIS A 741 72.52 -44.58 120.15
CA HIS A 741 71.54 -45.33 120.94
C HIS A 741 71.36 -46.73 120.34
N GLY A 742 71.66 -47.76 121.14
CA GLY A 742 71.49 -49.16 120.75
C GLY A 742 71.38 -50.06 121.98
N LYS A 743 70.63 -51.16 121.87
CA LYS A 743 70.46 -52.14 122.95
C LYS A 743 71.78 -52.79 123.36
N ASP A 744 72.56 -53.21 122.37
CA ASP A 744 73.90 -53.76 122.54
C ASP A 744 74.85 -53.00 121.63
N ILE A 745 75.86 -52.33 122.19
CA ILE A 745 76.90 -51.65 121.41
C ILE A 745 78.17 -52.49 121.47
N THR A 746 78.41 -53.24 120.39
CA THR A 746 79.63 -54.06 120.25
C THR A 746 80.64 -53.30 119.40
N ILE A 747 81.78 -52.94 119.99
CA ILE A 747 82.91 -52.38 119.27
C ILE A 747 83.99 -53.47 119.19
N LYS A 748 84.20 -54.03 117.99
CA LYS A 748 85.28 -55.00 117.70
C LYS A 748 86.35 -54.32 116.85
N GLY A 749 87.56 -54.21 117.40
CA GLY A 749 88.76 -53.79 116.66
C GLY A 749 89.65 -55.00 116.37
N SER A 750 90.15 -55.10 115.13
CA SER A 750 91.19 -56.08 114.75
C SER A 750 92.61 -55.60 115.09
N GLY A 751 92.77 -54.31 115.40
CA GLY A 751 93.96 -53.69 115.97
C GLY A 751 93.65 -53.01 117.33
N THR A 752 94.45 -52.03 117.74
CA THR A 752 94.29 -51.36 119.05
C THR A 752 93.03 -50.50 119.10
N ILE A 753 92.16 -50.73 120.09
CA ILE A 753 91.07 -49.79 120.41
C ILE A 753 91.64 -48.73 121.35
N ASN A 754 91.96 -47.56 120.81
CA ASN A 754 92.41 -46.41 121.60
C ASN A 754 91.21 -45.58 122.04
N ALA A 755 90.82 -45.69 123.30
CA ALA A 755 89.96 -44.70 123.94
C ALA A 755 90.86 -43.68 124.64
N LYS A 756 90.92 -42.45 124.11
CA LYS A 756 91.62 -41.32 124.74
C LYS A 756 90.59 -40.23 125.01
N ALA A 757 90.49 -39.79 126.25
CA ALA A 757 89.80 -38.55 126.61
C ALA A 757 90.82 -37.57 127.19
N SER A 758 90.63 -36.29 126.90
CA SER A 758 91.38 -35.20 127.54
C SER A 758 90.92 -34.92 128.97
N SER A 759 89.74 -35.42 129.32
CA SER A 759 89.17 -35.42 130.68
C SER A 759 88.96 -36.88 131.11
N ASP A 760 87.78 -37.24 131.58
CA ASP A 760 87.51 -38.57 132.12
C ASP A 760 86.97 -39.53 131.07
N ILE A 761 87.53 -40.74 131.03
CA ILE A 761 86.83 -41.89 130.48
C ILE A 761 86.03 -42.51 131.60
N VAL A 762 84.75 -42.18 131.66
CA VAL A 762 83.83 -42.73 132.66
C VAL A 762 83.23 -44.01 132.11
N MET A 763 83.88 -45.15 132.38
CA MET A 763 83.29 -46.47 132.17
C MET A 763 82.59 -46.93 133.44
N LYS A 764 81.26 -47.01 133.39
CA LYS A 764 80.43 -47.54 134.49
C LYS A 764 79.90 -48.91 134.10
N GLY A 765 80.20 -49.92 134.92
CA GLY A 765 79.70 -51.28 134.78
C GLY A 765 79.63 -51.98 136.13
N SER A 766 78.67 -52.91 136.30
CA SER A 766 78.48 -53.66 137.54
C SER A 766 79.67 -54.57 137.88
N LYS A 767 80.52 -54.90 136.90
CA LYS A 767 81.79 -55.60 137.08
C LYS A 767 82.73 -55.26 135.92
N ILE A 768 83.94 -54.80 136.21
CA ILE A 768 85.01 -54.62 135.22
C ILE A 768 86.04 -55.72 135.48
N LEU A 769 86.19 -56.64 134.52
CA LEU A 769 87.16 -57.74 134.57
C LEU A 769 88.46 -57.30 133.88
N GLN A 770 89.59 -57.46 134.57
CA GLN A 770 90.93 -57.17 134.06
C GLN A 770 91.75 -58.47 134.10
N ASN A 771 92.49 -58.75 133.02
CA ASN A 771 93.45 -59.85 132.88
C ASN A 771 94.77 -59.29 132.37
#